data_AF-A0A328RXW1-F1
#
_entry.id   AF-A0A328RXW1-F1
#
_cell.length_a   1.000
_cell.length_b   1.000
_cell.length_c   1.000
_cell.angle_alpha   90.00
_cell.angle_beta   90.00
_cell.angle_gamma   90.00
#
_symmetry.space_group_name_H-M   'P 1'
#
loop_
_entity.id
_entity.type
_entity.pdbx_description
1 polymer ?
#
loop_
_entity_poly.entity_id
_entity_poly.type
_entity_poly.pdbx_seq_one_letter_code
_entity_poly.pdbx_strand_id
1 'polypeptide(L)'
;MDKLLKERVVRIAKLIFFFFLEVYIFFNIAPYFGGMHIPDFRTAVIVLLTLAVANAILWPLVSYISLSFIVFTLGIGTFLLDGFILSLLSFFIPEFSITGSSIFTVPLVIGIINSILSFILNVDETSTYYRYVLKKEMEFNNKNISDKDGFIFLEIDGLARNILEQAIDRGDMPTLKRWIDEGTHKLTKWETDLSSQTGASQAGILHGNNKNIPAFRWVEKENNNKLVSSNGFGDATMIEERISNHNGLLSNNGASRSNLFSGDASDYLLTFSKLGSIKGFYSKSWYYVYSNPYFIARVLILFLWDMFMELCSRIYHPIRNIKPRLSFRGFLYFFGRAGANVVMREASTFTLIGDIFAGQRDTVYTTYMGYDEIAHHSGIRDYDAFYALRQIDKQFSYLEKAIQSSKRKYNLIVLSDHGQSEGPTFKQKFGISLKELVDELLPESVTIHSILHSNDDHFIEHFSLKDYASKNRRKLTHKLDNTFDDTLDHIRDFSDNEVYQKYITEIKRKKELLTDGEPVIDRLNDIAEEVGLDIHLPHDEVSIEEAQTIVLASGNLGLIYFTDWSTRLTYEQIEDAFPGLISGLAKHPGIGFVMVHSAIYGTICLCNDDVYYMDDDKYVGDHFLDKYGENIVSHLKRTDSFEHVPDILVNSEYDSYNDQVYAFEELIGSHGGAGSTQQEPFILYPSNWELNEPIIGAENVYKFFKKEIKNSWENKVEN
;
A
#
# COMPACT_ATOMS: atom_id res chain seq x y z
N MET A 1 19.53 -41.45 -10.92
CA MET A 1 18.15 -42.00 -11.03
C MET A 1 17.46 -42.13 -9.67
N ASP A 2 18.19 -42.43 -8.58
CA ASP A 2 17.63 -42.69 -7.24
C ASP A 2 17.07 -41.45 -6.49
N LYS A 3 17.70 -40.27 -6.66
CA LYS A 3 17.31 -39.03 -5.97
C LYS A 3 15.92 -38.52 -6.39
N LEU A 4 15.62 -38.52 -7.69
CA LEU A 4 14.33 -38.10 -8.24
C LEU A 4 13.18 -39.03 -7.83
N LEU A 5 13.45 -40.34 -7.75
CA LEU A 5 12.45 -41.32 -7.30
C LEU A 5 12.13 -41.13 -5.82
N LYS A 6 13.17 -40.95 -4.99
CA LYS A 6 13.05 -40.67 -3.56
C LYS A 6 12.28 -39.37 -3.29
N GLU A 7 12.57 -38.30 -4.03
CA GLU A 7 11.84 -37.02 -3.93
C GLU A 7 10.36 -37.17 -4.30
N ARG A 8 10.04 -37.94 -5.36
CA ARG A 8 8.64 -38.22 -5.73
C ARG A 8 7.91 -39.04 -4.68
N VAL A 9 8.53 -40.08 -4.13
CA VAL A 9 7.92 -40.93 -3.09
C VAL A 9 7.66 -40.13 -1.82
N VAL A 10 8.62 -39.33 -1.36
CA VAL A 10 8.46 -38.45 -0.19
C VAL A 10 7.32 -37.45 -0.43
N ARG A 11 7.23 -36.86 -1.63
CA ARG A 11 6.14 -35.94 -1.97
C ARG A 11 4.77 -36.62 -1.95
N ILE A 12 4.64 -37.81 -2.53
CA ILE A 12 3.39 -38.58 -2.52
C ILE A 12 2.99 -38.95 -1.08
N ALA A 13 3.94 -39.41 -0.27
CA ALA A 13 3.69 -39.74 1.13
C ALA A 13 3.19 -38.52 1.92
N LYS A 14 3.78 -37.34 1.70
CA LYS A 14 3.32 -36.07 2.30
C LYS A 14 1.89 -35.72 1.87
N LEU A 15 1.55 -35.86 0.58
CA LEU A 15 0.20 -35.58 0.09
C LEU A 15 -0.84 -36.56 0.65
N ILE A 16 -0.50 -37.84 0.77
CA ILE A 16 -1.38 -38.84 1.40
C ILE A 16 -1.60 -38.49 2.87
N PHE A 17 -0.53 -38.21 3.61
CA PHE A 17 -0.62 -37.82 5.02
C PHE A 17 -1.45 -36.54 5.19
N PHE A 18 -1.21 -35.54 4.34
CA PHE A 18 -1.96 -34.29 4.28
C PHE A 18 -3.46 -34.56 4.11
N PHE A 19 -3.85 -35.34 3.10
CA PHE A 19 -5.25 -35.64 2.82
C PHE A 19 -5.93 -36.37 3.98
N PHE A 20 -5.29 -37.38 4.57
CA PHE A 20 -5.86 -38.08 5.73
C PHE A 20 -6.00 -37.18 6.95
N LEU A 21 -5.05 -36.26 7.17
CA LEU A 21 -5.13 -35.29 8.26
C LEU A 21 -6.24 -34.27 8.02
N GLU A 22 -6.42 -33.79 6.79
CA GLU A 22 -7.53 -32.92 6.38
C GLU A 22 -8.88 -33.61 6.64
N VAL A 23 -9.04 -34.87 6.21
CA VAL A 23 -10.26 -35.65 6.46
C VAL A 23 -10.49 -35.85 7.95
N TYR A 24 -9.45 -36.16 8.71
CA TYR A 24 -9.56 -36.35 10.16
C TYR A 24 -10.03 -35.07 10.86
N ILE A 25 -9.41 -33.92 10.56
CA ILE A 25 -9.81 -32.65 11.17
C ILE A 25 -11.23 -32.29 10.75
N PHE A 26 -11.55 -32.39 9.46
CA PHE A 26 -12.88 -32.10 8.95
C PHE A 26 -13.96 -32.96 9.59
N PHE A 27 -13.76 -34.28 9.70
CA PHE A 27 -14.71 -35.19 10.33
C PHE A 27 -14.98 -34.86 11.81
N ASN A 28 -13.94 -34.43 12.54
CA ASN A 28 -14.11 -34.06 13.95
C ASN A 28 -14.81 -32.69 14.13
N ILE A 29 -14.69 -31.78 13.17
CA ILE A 29 -15.31 -30.45 13.26
C ILE A 29 -16.72 -30.44 12.64
N ALA A 30 -17.00 -31.30 11.65
CA ALA A 30 -18.28 -31.39 10.95
C ALA A 30 -19.54 -31.41 11.86
N PRO A 31 -19.57 -32.14 12.99
CA PRO A 31 -20.75 -32.19 13.88
C PRO A 31 -21.13 -30.84 14.52
N TYR A 32 -20.22 -29.87 14.55
CA TYR A 32 -20.48 -28.55 15.14
C TYR A 32 -21.16 -27.58 14.16
N PHE A 33 -21.31 -27.95 12.89
CA PHE A 33 -22.01 -27.15 11.89
C PHE A 33 -23.46 -27.62 11.72
N GLY A 34 -24.40 -26.77 12.12
CA GLY A 34 -25.83 -27.03 11.90
C GLY A 34 -26.15 -27.17 10.40
N GLY A 35 -26.92 -28.20 10.05
CA GLY A 35 -27.35 -28.45 8.67
C GLY A 35 -26.43 -29.36 7.84
N MET A 36 -25.38 -29.93 8.45
CA MET A 36 -24.52 -30.95 7.86
C MET A 36 -24.67 -32.30 8.57
N HIS A 37 -24.75 -33.39 7.81
CA HIS A 37 -24.70 -34.76 8.34
C HIS A 37 -23.63 -35.58 7.62
N ILE A 38 -22.69 -36.12 8.38
CA ILE A 38 -21.65 -37.06 7.92
C ILE A 38 -21.66 -38.26 8.89
N PRO A 39 -22.15 -39.44 8.49
CA PRO A 39 -22.41 -40.56 9.40
C PRO A 39 -21.14 -41.22 9.93
N ASP A 40 -20.08 -41.28 9.12
CA ASP A 40 -18.85 -41.99 9.45
C ASP A 40 -17.64 -41.40 8.71
N PHE A 41 -16.45 -41.83 9.15
CA PHE A 41 -15.17 -41.38 8.58
C PHE A 41 -15.01 -41.75 7.09
N ARG A 42 -15.58 -42.88 6.65
CA ARG A 42 -15.52 -43.31 5.24
C ARG A 42 -16.31 -42.34 4.36
N THR A 43 -17.47 -41.88 4.83
CA THR A 43 -18.26 -40.86 4.14
C THR A 43 -17.49 -39.54 4.03
N ALA A 44 -16.78 -39.12 5.10
CA ALA A 44 -15.92 -37.93 5.04
C ALA A 44 -14.79 -38.06 4.00
N VAL A 45 -14.13 -39.23 3.93
CA VAL A 45 -13.12 -39.53 2.89
C VAL A 45 -13.73 -39.39 1.49
N ILE A 46 -14.91 -39.99 1.26
CA ILE A 46 -15.58 -39.97 -0.04
C ILE A 46 -15.95 -38.53 -0.43
N VAL A 47 -16.51 -37.75 0.50
CA VAL A 47 -16.89 -36.35 0.26
C VAL A 47 -15.68 -35.52 -0.14
N LEU A 48 -14.60 -35.52 0.65
CA LEU A 48 -13.43 -34.69 0.36
C LEU A 48 -12.67 -35.16 -0.88
N LEU A 49 -12.56 -36.47 -1.11
CA LEU A 49 -11.94 -36.99 -2.34
C LEU A 49 -12.75 -36.58 -3.58
N THR A 50 -14.08 -36.69 -3.51
CA THR A 50 -14.96 -36.33 -4.63
C THR A 50 -14.95 -34.84 -4.87
N LEU A 51 -14.93 -34.02 -3.81
CA LEU A 51 -14.78 -32.56 -3.92
C LEU A 51 -13.44 -32.20 -4.56
N ALA A 52 -12.33 -32.82 -4.16
CA ALA A 52 -11.02 -32.57 -4.74
C ALA A 52 -10.98 -32.91 -6.25
N VAL A 53 -11.59 -34.03 -6.65
CA VAL A 53 -11.71 -34.41 -8.07
C VAL A 53 -12.64 -33.45 -8.82
N ALA A 54 -13.77 -33.08 -8.22
CA ALA A 54 -14.70 -32.11 -8.80
C ALA A 54 -14.01 -30.77 -9.02
N ASN A 55 -13.25 -30.27 -8.04
CA ASN A 55 -12.51 -29.02 -8.18
C ASN A 55 -11.38 -29.14 -9.22
N ALA A 56 -10.68 -30.27 -9.30
CA ALA A 56 -9.65 -30.45 -10.33
C ALA A 56 -10.21 -30.43 -11.78
N ILE A 57 -11.48 -30.82 -11.98
CA ILE A 57 -12.10 -30.94 -13.31
C ILE A 57 -13.02 -29.75 -13.63
N LEU A 58 -13.92 -29.41 -12.72
CA LEU A 58 -14.98 -28.42 -12.90
C LEU A 58 -14.51 -27.02 -12.55
N TRP A 59 -13.63 -26.85 -11.56
CA TRP A 59 -13.25 -25.51 -11.09
C TRP A 59 -12.65 -24.61 -12.19
N PRO A 60 -11.78 -25.08 -13.10
CA PRO A 60 -11.27 -24.24 -14.18
C PRO A 60 -12.39 -23.62 -15.02
N LEU A 61 -13.45 -24.39 -15.28
CA LEU A 61 -14.62 -23.93 -16.03
C LEU A 61 -15.52 -23.02 -15.17
N VAL A 62 -15.80 -23.42 -13.93
CA VAL A 62 -16.66 -22.67 -13.00
C VAL A 62 -16.06 -21.31 -12.70
N SER A 63 -14.78 -21.24 -12.34
CA SER A 63 -14.07 -19.99 -12.06
C SER A 63 -13.98 -19.08 -13.29
N TYR A 64 -13.87 -19.64 -14.50
CA TYR A 64 -13.89 -18.85 -15.73
C TYR A 64 -15.27 -18.25 -16.01
N ILE A 65 -16.34 -19.04 -15.92
CA ILE A 65 -17.72 -18.59 -16.18
C ILE A 65 -18.18 -17.61 -15.09
N SER A 66 -17.87 -17.91 -13.83
CA SER A 66 -18.28 -17.13 -12.68
C SER A 66 -17.28 -16.02 -12.31
N LEU A 67 -16.27 -15.74 -13.15
CA LEU A 67 -15.18 -14.81 -12.82
C LEU A 67 -15.69 -13.45 -12.36
N SER A 68 -16.62 -12.83 -13.12
CA SER A 68 -17.20 -11.54 -12.77
C SER A 68 -17.92 -11.58 -11.41
N PHE A 69 -18.57 -12.69 -11.08
CA PHE A 69 -19.23 -12.87 -9.77
C PHE A 69 -18.20 -13.02 -8.65
N ILE A 70 -17.12 -13.77 -8.89
CA ILE A 70 -16.04 -13.97 -7.92
C ILE A 70 -15.35 -12.63 -7.65
N VAL A 71 -14.99 -11.87 -8.69
CA VAL A 71 -14.37 -10.54 -8.54
C VAL A 71 -15.33 -9.57 -7.84
N PHE A 72 -16.61 -9.56 -8.21
CA PHE A 72 -17.63 -8.71 -7.56
C PHE A 72 -17.73 -8.97 -6.05
N THR A 73 -17.64 -10.23 -5.65
CA THR A 73 -17.74 -10.65 -4.25
C THR A 73 -16.39 -10.66 -3.53
N LEU A 74 -15.34 -10.06 -4.13
CA LEU A 74 -13.97 -10.06 -3.60
C LEU A 74 -13.47 -11.48 -3.26
N GLY A 75 -13.93 -12.46 -4.03
CA GLY A 75 -13.62 -13.86 -3.84
C GLY A 75 -14.51 -14.62 -2.85
N ILE A 76 -15.33 -13.95 -2.03
CA ILE A 76 -16.25 -14.64 -1.10
C ILE A 76 -17.22 -15.58 -1.85
N GLY A 77 -17.54 -15.24 -3.10
CA GLY A 77 -18.35 -16.06 -4.00
C GLY A 77 -17.75 -17.46 -4.28
N THR A 78 -16.45 -17.68 -4.09
CA THR A 78 -15.86 -19.02 -4.27
C THR A 78 -16.46 -20.03 -3.29
N PHE A 79 -16.68 -19.64 -2.03
CA PHE A 79 -17.30 -20.50 -1.02
C PHE A 79 -18.76 -20.82 -1.34
N LEU A 80 -19.49 -19.89 -1.97
CA LEU A 80 -20.85 -20.16 -2.44
C LEU A 80 -20.86 -21.17 -3.59
N LEU A 81 -19.89 -21.08 -4.51
CA LEU A 81 -19.75 -22.02 -5.62
C LEU A 81 -19.33 -23.41 -5.12
N ASP A 82 -18.35 -23.51 -4.22
CA ASP A 82 -17.97 -24.76 -3.58
C ASP A 82 -19.12 -25.36 -2.75
N GLY A 83 -19.87 -24.51 -2.05
CA GLY A 83 -21.08 -24.89 -1.33
C GLY A 83 -22.13 -25.50 -2.24
N PHE A 84 -22.32 -24.91 -3.41
CA PHE A 84 -23.21 -25.45 -4.44
C PHE A 84 -22.72 -26.80 -4.96
N ILE A 85 -21.41 -26.97 -5.20
CA ILE A 85 -20.82 -28.26 -5.58
C ILE A 85 -21.07 -29.30 -4.49
N LEU A 86 -20.83 -28.98 -3.21
CA LEU A 86 -21.11 -29.88 -2.09
C LEU A 86 -22.59 -30.24 -1.98
N SER A 87 -23.49 -29.27 -2.17
CA SER A 87 -24.93 -29.53 -2.23
C SER A 87 -25.27 -30.48 -3.37
N LEU A 88 -24.64 -30.34 -4.53
CA LEU A 88 -24.82 -31.28 -5.65
C LEU A 88 -24.32 -32.69 -5.27
N LEU A 89 -23.17 -32.80 -4.59
CA LEU A 89 -22.62 -34.07 -4.13
C LEU A 89 -23.53 -34.79 -3.12
N SER A 90 -24.31 -34.07 -2.31
CA SER A 90 -25.29 -34.70 -1.40
C SER A 90 -26.39 -35.50 -2.09
N PHE A 91 -26.64 -35.28 -3.39
CA PHE A 91 -27.56 -36.13 -4.15
C PHE A 91 -26.94 -37.47 -4.58
N PHE A 92 -25.60 -37.58 -4.60
CA PHE A 92 -24.88 -38.74 -5.11
C PHE A 92 -24.19 -39.57 -4.02
N ILE A 93 -23.88 -38.96 -2.88
CA ILE A 93 -23.23 -39.62 -1.75
C ILE A 93 -24.32 -40.00 -0.74
N PRO A 94 -24.63 -41.30 -0.55
CA PRO A 94 -25.64 -41.73 0.41
C PRO A 94 -25.33 -41.20 1.81
N GLU A 95 -26.37 -40.81 2.55
CA GLU A 95 -26.29 -40.38 3.96
C GLU A 95 -25.51 -39.08 4.23
N PHE A 96 -24.91 -38.47 3.21
CA PHE A 96 -24.35 -37.12 3.27
C PHE A 96 -25.45 -36.09 2.98
N SER A 97 -25.59 -35.09 3.86
CA SER A 97 -26.47 -33.95 3.62
C SER A 97 -25.83 -32.64 4.06
N ILE A 98 -26.11 -31.57 3.32
CA ILE A 98 -25.65 -30.21 3.59
C ILE A 98 -26.75 -29.22 3.23
N THR A 99 -27.14 -28.36 4.17
CA THR A 99 -28.30 -27.46 4.06
C THR A 99 -28.13 -26.19 4.87
N GLY A 100 -28.89 -25.14 4.54
CA GLY A 100 -28.88 -23.88 5.29
C GLY A 100 -27.52 -23.17 5.23
N SER A 101 -27.07 -22.60 6.35
CA SER A 101 -25.81 -21.86 6.43
C SER A 101 -24.57 -22.74 6.24
N SER A 102 -24.67 -24.06 6.44
CA SER A 102 -23.56 -25.01 6.21
C SER A 102 -23.06 -25.00 4.78
N ILE A 103 -23.89 -24.64 3.80
CA ILE A 103 -23.49 -24.49 2.39
C ILE A 103 -22.34 -23.49 2.25
N PHE A 104 -22.29 -22.45 3.07
CA PHE A 104 -21.21 -21.46 3.03
C PHE A 104 -20.10 -21.75 4.04
N THR A 105 -20.44 -22.10 5.28
CA THR A 105 -19.45 -22.24 6.35
C THR A 105 -18.55 -23.46 6.18
N VAL A 106 -19.05 -24.55 5.60
CA VAL A 106 -18.27 -25.78 5.38
C VAL A 106 -17.16 -25.59 4.36
N PRO A 107 -17.40 -25.07 3.13
CA PRO A 107 -16.32 -24.75 2.19
C PRO A 107 -15.26 -23.83 2.79
N LEU A 108 -15.69 -22.81 3.54
CA LEU A 108 -14.78 -21.90 4.25
C LEU A 108 -13.88 -22.68 5.22
N VAL A 109 -14.46 -23.56 6.03
CA VAL A 109 -13.72 -24.36 7.01
C VAL A 109 -12.79 -25.36 6.35
N ILE A 110 -13.22 -26.04 5.28
CA ILE A 110 -12.36 -26.92 4.48
C ILE A 110 -11.17 -26.12 3.94
N GLY A 111 -11.42 -24.96 3.33
CA GLY A 111 -10.37 -24.08 2.82
C GLY A 111 -9.41 -23.58 3.90
N ILE A 112 -9.91 -23.29 5.10
CA ILE A 112 -9.10 -22.89 6.26
C ILE A 112 -8.21 -24.06 6.72
N ILE A 113 -8.78 -25.25 6.91
CA ILE A 113 -8.03 -26.45 7.30
C ILE A 113 -6.93 -26.71 6.27
N ASN A 114 -7.29 -26.71 4.99
CA ASN A 114 -6.37 -26.90 3.89
C ASN A 114 -5.21 -25.88 3.94
N SER A 115 -5.52 -24.59 4.08
CA SER A 115 -4.52 -23.51 4.14
C SER A 115 -3.58 -23.64 5.34
N ILE A 116 -4.10 -23.98 6.52
CA ILE A 116 -3.32 -24.18 7.74
C ILE A 116 -2.42 -25.41 7.60
N LEU A 117 -2.96 -26.53 7.11
CA LEU A 117 -2.17 -27.74 6.91
C LEU A 117 -1.05 -27.53 5.88
N SER A 118 -1.33 -26.77 4.81
CA SER A 118 -0.34 -26.50 3.76
C SER A 118 0.81 -25.65 4.30
N PHE A 119 0.49 -24.70 5.20
CA PHE A 119 1.48 -23.93 5.96
C PHE A 119 2.31 -24.81 6.91
N ILE A 120 1.68 -25.61 7.77
CA ILE A 120 2.37 -26.42 8.80
C ILE A 120 3.24 -27.51 8.18
N LEU A 121 2.72 -28.22 7.18
CA LEU A 121 3.41 -29.35 6.56
C LEU A 121 4.42 -28.91 5.48
N ASN A 122 4.53 -27.60 5.25
CA ASN A 122 5.32 -26.98 4.20
C ASN A 122 5.10 -27.71 2.85
N VAL A 123 3.82 -27.98 2.56
CA VAL A 123 3.41 -28.59 1.30
C VAL A 123 3.22 -27.44 0.34
N ASP A 124 4.15 -27.31 -0.61
CA ASP A 124 4.19 -26.25 -1.62
C ASP A 124 3.09 -26.49 -2.69
N GLU A 125 1.82 -26.49 -2.25
CA GLU A 125 0.62 -26.74 -3.05
C GLU A 125 0.42 -25.69 -4.13
N THR A 126 0.75 -24.43 -3.81
CA THR A 126 0.81 -23.31 -4.75
C THR A 126 1.69 -23.65 -5.95
N SER A 127 2.85 -24.27 -5.71
CA SER A 127 3.70 -24.72 -6.81
C SER A 127 3.13 -25.91 -7.58
N THR A 128 2.21 -26.68 -7.01
CA THR A 128 1.66 -27.90 -7.61
C THR A 128 0.45 -27.59 -8.48
N TYR A 129 -0.53 -26.84 -7.95
CA TYR A 129 -1.74 -26.47 -8.69
C TYR A 129 -1.39 -25.68 -9.96
N TYR A 130 -0.58 -24.63 -9.82
CA TYR A 130 -0.23 -23.75 -10.92
C TYR A 130 0.66 -24.42 -11.96
N ARG A 131 1.64 -25.25 -11.55
CA ARG A 131 2.52 -25.95 -12.51
C ARG A 131 1.81 -27.02 -13.34
N TYR A 132 0.70 -27.59 -12.87
CA TYR A 132 0.05 -28.71 -13.57
C TYR A 132 -1.29 -28.38 -14.19
N VAL A 133 -2.11 -27.54 -13.54
CA VAL A 133 -3.44 -27.17 -14.05
C VAL A 133 -3.31 -25.91 -14.90
N LEU A 134 -2.88 -24.80 -14.29
CA LEU A 134 -2.80 -23.51 -14.97
C LEU A 134 -1.82 -23.55 -16.15
N LYS A 135 -0.62 -24.12 -15.95
CA LYS A 135 0.35 -24.32 -17.04
C LYS A 135 -0.26 -25.06 -18.24
N LYS A 136 -0.92 -26.21 -18.02
CA LYS A 136 -1.48 -27.01 -19.12
C LYS A 136 -2.59 -26.26 -19.86
N GLU A 137 -3.44 -25.57 -19.13
CA GLU A 137 -4.54 -24.80 -19.69
C GLU A 137 -4.02 -23.63 -20.55
N MET A 138 -3.02 -22.90 -20.05
CA MET A 138 -2.41 -21.81 -20.80
C MET A 138 -1.62 -22.31 -22.00
N GLU A 139 -0.88 -23.42 -21.85
CA GLU A 139 -0.17 -24.06 -22.96
C GLU A 139 -1.09 -24.62 -24.04
N PHE A 140 -2.29 -25.08 -23.68
CA PHE A 140 -3.30 -25.58 -24.62
C PHE A 140 -3.97 -24.43 -25.38
N ASN A 141 -4.21 -23.30 -24.69
CA ASN A 141 -4.94 -22.16 -25.26
C ASN A 141 -4.04 -21.18 -26.04
N ASN A 142 -2.72 -21.12 -25.80
CA ASN A 142 -1.85 -20.13 -26.44
C ASN A 142 -1.06 -20.62 -27.66
N LYS A 143 -1.40 -20.08 -28.83
CA LYS A 143 -0.63 -20.17 -30.08
C LYS A 143 0.29 -18.97 -30.36
N ASN A 144 0.20 -17.90 -29.56
CA ASN A 144 0.90 -16.62 -29.78
C ASN A 144 1.88 -16.31 -28.63
N ILE A 145 2.86 -17.18 -28.40
CA ILE A 145 3.96 -16.88 -27.48
C ILE A 145 4.96 -16.00 -28.24
N SER A 146 5.30 -14.84 -27.67
CA SER A 146 6.30 -13.94 -28.26
C SER A 146 7.70 -14.58 -28.21
N ASP A 147 8.50 -14.34 -29.25
CA ASP A 147 9.88 -14.79 -29.42
C ASP A 147 10.91 -13.91 -28.68
N LYS A 148 10.50 -12.70 -28.31
CA LYS A 148 11.27 -11.75 -27.51
C LYS A 148 11.43 -12.22 -26.06
N ASP A 149 12.55 -11.88 -25.46
CA ASP A 149 12.71 -12.00 -24.00
C ASP A 149 11.66 -11.11 -23.31
N GLY A 150 11.00 -11.63 -22.28
CA GLY A 150 10.11 -10.85 -21.44
C GLY A 150 10.86 -10.23 -20.26
N PHE A 151 10.33 -9.14 -19.70
CA PHE A 151 10.88 -8.46 -18.53
C PHE A 151 9.81 -8.28 -17.46
N ILE A 152 10.15 -8.59 -16.22
CA ILE A 152 9.26 -8.43 -15.07
C ILE A 152 9.99 -7.58 -14.04
N PHE A 153 9.44 -6.39 -13.78
CA PHE A 153 9.89 -5.45 -12.78
C PHE A 153 9.11 -5.67 -11.49
N LEU A 154 9.85 -5.87 -10.41
CA LEU A 154 9.36 -6.20 -9.07
C LEU A 154 9.81 -5.08 -8.13
N GLU A 155 8.97 -4.08 -7.94
CA GLU A 155 9.24 -2.96 -7.04
C GLU A 155 8.92 -3.37 -5.59
N ILE A 156 9.86 -3.14 -4.68
CA ILE A 156 9.63 -3.16 -3.23
C ILE A 156 9.53 -1.70 -2.80
N ASP A 157 8.33 -1.29 -2.44
CA ASP A 157 8.00 0.09 -2.07
C ASP A 157 8.77 0.51 -0.82
N GLY A 158 9.37 1.70 -0.82
CA GLY A 158 10.02 2.31 0.35
C GLY A 158 11.31 1.67 0.87
N LEU A 159 11.92 0.70 0.17
CA LEU A 159 13.09 -0.03 0.65
C LEU A 159 14.43 0.59 0.21
N ALA A 160 15.12 1.22 1.17
CA ALA A 160 16.49 1.71 0.95
C ALA A 160 17.50 0.58 0.74
N ARG A 161 18.54 0.84 -0.05
CA ARG A 161 19.58 -0.14 -0.40
C ARG A 161 20.27 -0.74 0.83
N ASN A 162 20.67 0.09 1.79
CA ASN A 162 21.38 -0.38 2.97
C ASN A 162 20.50 -1.28 3.85
N ILE A 163 19.18 -1.06 3.86
CA ILE A 163 18.22 -1.91 4.56
C ILE A 163 18.05 -3.24 3.82
N LEU A 164 18.01 -3.24 2.49
CA LEU A 164 18.03 -4.46 1.69
C LEU A 164 19.28 -5.31 1.99
N GLU A 165 20.47 -4.69 1.97
CA GLU A 165 21.73 -5.37 2.27
C GLU A 165 21.70 -5.99 3.67
N GLN A 166 21.19 -5.27 4.67
CA GLN A 166 20.95 -5.82 6.01
C GLN A 166 19.99 -7.00 6.02
N ALA A 167 18.87 -6.93 5.29
CA ALA A 167 17.90 -8.02 5.20
C ALA A 167 18.50 -9.28 4.52
N ILE A 168 19.35 -9.10 3.51
CA ILE A 168 20.12 -10.17 2.85
C ILE A 168 21.08 -10.84 3.85
N ASP A 169 21.87 -10.04 4.57
CA ASP A 169 22.88 -10.55 5.52
C ASP A 169 22.26 -11.30 6.70
N ARG A 170 21.07 -10.87 7.13
CA ARG A 170 20.28 -11.54 8.18
C ARG A 170 19.63 -12.84 7.71
N GLY A 171 19.62 -13.11 6.41
CA GLY A 171 18.96 -14.27 5.82
C GLY A 171 17.45 -14.12 5.64
N ASP A 172 16.93 -12.89 5.67
CA ASP A 172 15.52 -12.61 5.41
C ASP A 172 15.20 -12.64 3.91
N MET A 173 16.20 -12.42 3.04
CA MET A 173 16.06 -12.38 1.57
C MET A 173 16.92 -13.44 0.85
N PRO A 174 16.73 -14.76 1.11
CA PRO A 174 17.61 -15.81 0.59
C PRO A 174 17.58 -15.97 -0.93
N THR A 175 16.48 -15.64 -1.61
CA THR A 175 16.38 -15.72 -3.07
C THR A 175 17.24 -14.64 -3.71
N LEU A 176 17.09 -13.39 -3.29
CA LEU A 176 17.92 -12.29 -3.79
C LEU A 176 19.39 -12.50 -3.44
N LYS A 177 19.68 -12.97 -2.23
CA LYS A 177 21.04 -13.34 -1.82
C LYS A 177 21.68 -14.29 -2.82
N ARG A 178 20.97 -15.37 -3.17
CA ARG A 178 21.47 -16.35 -4.13
C ARG A 178 21.68 -15.74 -5.52
N TRP A 179 20.78 -14.90 -6.00
CA TRP A 179 20.94 -14.24 -7.30
C TRP A 179 22.22 -13.40 -7.39
N ILE A 180 22.56 -12.70 -6.30
CA ILE A 180 23.78 -11.91 -6.16
C ILE A 180 25.00 -12.83 -6.05
N ASP A 181 24.99 -13.80 -5.12
CA ASP A 181 26.10 -14.71 -4.85
C ASP A 181 26.45 -15.58 -6.09
N GLU A 182 25.47 -15.98 -6.89
CA GLU A 182 25.64 -16.74 -8.13
C GLU A 182 26.06 -15.86 -9.33
N GLY A 183 26.10 -14.52 -9.17
CA GLY A 183 26.49 -13.59 -10.22
C GLY A 183 25.46 -13.42 -11.34
N THR A 184 24.22 -13.83 -11.10
CA THR A 184 23.12 -13.69 -12.08
C THR A 184 22.58 -12.27 -12.15
N HIS A 185 22.67 -11.52 -11.05
CA HIS A 185 22.19 -10.14 -10.94
C HIS A 185 23.25 -9.24 -10.29
N LYS A 186 23.20 -7.95 -10.62
CA LYS A 186 24.05 -6.88 -10.05
C LYS A 186 23.17 -5.92 -9.25
N LEU A 187 23.58 -5.62 -8.02
CA LEU A 187 22.93 -4.62 -7.15
C LEU A 187 23.61 -3.26 -7.32
N THR A 188 22.86 -2.24 -7.70
CA THR A 188 23.32 -0.85 -7.73
C THR A 188 22.40 0.05 -6.91
N LYS A 189 22.92 1.22 -6.51
CA LYS A 189 22.09 2.30 -5.98
C LYS A 189 21.73 3.28 -7.09
N TRP A 190 20.65 4.01 -6.88
CA TRP A 190 20.32 5.23 -7.62
C TRP A 190 19.85 6.29 -6.61
N GLU A 191 19.85 7.55 -7.01
CA GLU A 191 19.44 8.66 -6.14
C GLU A 191 18.08 9.22 -6.57
N THR A 192 17.14 9.37 -5.63
CA THR A 192 15.79 9.89 -5.94
C THR A 192 15.82 11.38 -6.32
N ASP A 193 14.80 11.81 -7.06
CA ASP A 193 14.46 13.24 -7.12
C ASP A 193 13.93 13.72 -5.76
N LEU A 194 13.81 15.05 -5.59
CA LEU A 194 12.91 15.63 -4.58
C LEU A 194 11.52 15.86 -5.22
N SER A 195 10.43 15.30 -4.70
CA SER A 195 10.29 14.49 -3.47
C SER A 195 10.57 12.99 -3.65
N SER A 196 11.10 12.34 -2.61
CA SER A 196 11.37 10.90 -2.57
C SER A 196 10.11 10.11 -2.16
N GLN A 197 9.16 9.95 -3.07
CA GLN A 197 7.86 9.32 -2.80
C GLN A 197 7.28 8.63 -4.03
N THR A 198 6.43 7.62 -3.81
CA THR A 198 5.93 6.68 -4.82
C THR A 198 5.34 7.36 -6.06
N GLY A 199 4.56 8.43 -5.90
CA GLY A 199 3.98 9.20 -7.00
C GLY A 199 5.04 9.79 -7.93
N ALA A 200 5.99 10.57 -7.39
CA ALA A 200 7.05 11.16 -8.19
C ALA A 200 7.99 10.09 -8.77
N SER A 201 8.31 9.05 -8.00
CA SER A 201 9.20 7.98 -8.44
C SER A 201 8.56 7.11 -9.53
N GLN A 202 7.34 6.60 -9.35
CA GLN A 202 6.66 5.81 -10.39
C GLN A 202 6.36 6.64 -11.64
N ALA A 203 6.00 7.92 -11.52
CA ALA A 203 5.82 8.79 -12.68
C ALA A 203 7.13 8.86 -13.52
N GLY A 204 8.27 9.03 -12.86
CA GLY A 204 9.57 9.06 -13.51
C GLY A 204 9.98 7.71 -14.10
N ILE A 205 9.84 6.61 -13.32
CA ILE A 205 10.24 5.25 -13.73
C ILE A 205 9.35 4.69 -14.85
N LEU A 206 8.04 4.92 -14.78
CA LEU A 206 7.08 4.33 -15.71
C LEU A 206 6.78 5.20 -16.92
N HIS A 207 6.81 6.53 -16.79
CA HIS A 207 6.48 7.43 -17.90
C HIS A 207 7.67 8.28 -18.39
N GLY A 208 8.80 8.27 -17.67
CA GLY A 208 9.94 9.12 -17.99
C GLY A 208 9.64 10.60 -17.75
N ASN A 209 8.67 10.91 -16.88
CA ASN A 209 8.26 12.27 -16.59
C ASN A 209 7.58 12.34 -15.22
N ASN A 210 8.20 13.07 -14.29
CA ASN A 210 7.67 13.39 -12.97
C ASN A 210 7.69 14.91 -12.70
N LYS A 211 7.56 15.72 -13.76
CA LYS A 211 7.48 17.17 -13.66
C LYS A 211 6.17 17.61 -12.98
N ASN A 212 6.22 18.68 -12.19
CA ASN A 212 5.08 19.26 -11.49
C ASN A 212 4.42 18.32 -10.45
N ILE A 213 5.16 17.34 -9.93
CA ILE A 213 4.75 16.51 -8.78
C ILE A 213 5.69 16.86 -7.61
N PRO A 214 5.44 17.96 -6.87
CA PRO A 214 6.38 18.46 -5.85
C PRO A 214 6.43 17.57 -4.59
N ALA A 215 5.32 16.94 -4.23
CA ALA A 215 5.16 16.12 -3.03
C ALA A 215 4.08 15.06 -3.24
N PHE A 216 3.81 14.24 -2.22
CA PHE A 216 2.73 13.26 -2.28
C PHE A 216 1.34 13.93 -2.44
N ARG A 217 1.12 15.04 -1.72
CA ARG A 217 -0.03 15.95 -1.85
C ARG A 217 0.44 17.38 -2.09
N TRP A 218 -0.30 18.16 -2.86
CA TRP A 218 -0.02 19.58 -3.12
C TRP A 218 -1.30 20.36 -3.44
N VAL A 219 -1.18 21.68 -3.49
CA VAL A 219 -2.27 22.59 -3.87
C VAL A 219 -2.01 23.17 -5.26
N GLU A 220 -3.00 23.10 -6.14
CA GLU A 220 -3.02 23.77 -7.44
C GLU A 220 -3.78 25.10 -7.33
N LYS A 221 -3.04 26.20 -7.11
CA LYS A 221 -3.60 27.55 -6.83
C LYS A 221 -4.43 28.07 -8.01
N GLU A 222 -3.98 27.80 -9.23
CA GLU A 222 -4.66 28.17 -10.47
C GLU A 222 -6.00 27.44 -10.67
N ASN A 223 -6.18 26.30 -10.00
CA ASN A 223 -7.39 25.48 -10.05
C ASN A 223 -8.27 25.70 -8.81
N ASN A 224 -8.38 26.95 -8.36
CA ASN A 224 -9.16 27.34 -7.18
C ASN A 224 -8.69 26.61 -5.91
N ASN A 225 -7.37 26.61 -5.69
CA ASN A 225 -6.71 25.95 -4.56
C ASN A 225 -7.09 24.45 -4.43
N LYS A 226 -7.24 23.76 -5.56
CA LYS A 226 -7.56 22.33 -5.55
C LYS A 226 -6.44 21.56 -4.87
N LEU A 227 -6.77 20.83 -3.81
CA LEU A 227 -5.90 19.81 -3.24
C LEU A 227 -5.81 18.62 -4.20
N VAL A 228 -4.59 18.23 -4.54
CA VAL A 228 -4.30 17.07 -5.38
C VAL A 228 -3.47 16.08 -4.59
N SER A 229 -3.83 14.80 -4.64
CA SER A 229 -3.07 13.70 -4.05
C SER A 229 -2.65 12.70 -5.11
N SER A 230 -1.42 12.18 -4.98
CA SER A 230 -0.91 11.11 -5.86
C SER A 230 -1.80 9.86 -5.86
N ASN A 231 -2.48 9.58 -4.73
CA ASN A 231 -3.47 8.51 -4.59
C ASN A 231 -4.92 9.02 -4.42
N GLY A 232 -5.23 10.24 -4.88
CA GLY A 232 -6.60 10.76 -4.86
C GLY A 232 -7.49 10.09 -5.90
N PHE A 233 -8.75 9.81 -5.57
CA PHE A 233 -9.70 9.22 -6.52
C PHE A 233 -9.97 10.21 -7.66
N GLY A 234 -9.58 9.85 -8.88
CA GLY A 234 -9.65 10.72 -10.06
C GLY A 234 -8.40 11.59 -10.26
N ASP A 235 -7.73 12.01 -9.19
CA ASP A 235 -6.46 12.75 -9.27
C ASP A 235 -5.35 11.91 -9.88
N ALA A 236 -5.19 10.66 -9.47
CA ALA A 236 -4.18 9.78 -10.05
C ALA A 236 -4.39 9.57 -11.57
N THR A 237 -5.65 9.54 -12.03
CA THR A 237 -5.98 9.48 -13.46
C THR A 237 -5.53 10.76 -14.17
N MET A 238 -5.86 11.92 -13.60
CA MET A 238 -5.49 13.24 -14.12
C MET A 238 -3.97 13.42 -14.16
N ILE A 239 -3.25 12.99 -13.12
CA ILE A 239 -1.79 13.03 -13.06
C ILE A 239 -1.21 12.17 -14.17
N GLU A 240 -1.68 10.93 -14.33
CA GLU A 240 -1.18 10.05 -15.40
C GLU A 240 -1.40 10.63 -16.80
N GLU A 241 -2.57 11.25 -17.04
CA GLU A 241 -2.87 11.93 -18.31
C GLU A 241 -1.89 13.07 -18.62
N ARG A 242 -1.41 13.79 -17.60
CA ARG A 242 -0.45 14.90 -17.75
C ARG A 242 0.98 14.41 -18.01
N ILE A 243 1.39 13.31 -17.37
CA ILE A 243 2.76 12.80 -17.49
C ILE A 243 2.95 11.83 -18.67
N SER A 244 1.89 11.19 -19.14
CA SER A 244 1.96 10.21 -20.22
C SER A 244 2.34 10.84 -21.56
N ASN A 245 3.27 10.20 -22.25
CA ASN A 245 3.62 10.46 -23.65
C ASN A 245 3.20 9.31 -24.58
N HIS A 246 2.37 8.38 -24.09
CA HIS A 246 1.97 7.13 -24.74
C HIS A 246 3.14 6.20 -25.12
N ASN A 247 4.32 6.46 -24.57
CA ASN A 247 5.53 5.68 -24.76
C ASN A 247 6.17 5.31 -23.40
N GLY A 248 5.35 5.12 -22.37
CA GLY A 248 5.78 4.61 -21.07
C GLY A 248 6.53 3.28 -21.14
N LEU A 249 7.01 2.82 -19.99
CA LEU A 249 7.80 1.60 -19.86
C LEU A 249 7.01 0.37 -20.33
N LEU A 250 5.68 0.40 -20.19
CA LEU A 250 4.76 -0.70 -20.49
C LEU A 250 3.92 -0.47 -21.76
N SER A 251 4.22 0.57 -22.54
CA SER A 251 3.47 0.89 -23.77
C SER A 251 3.50 -0.21 -24.82
N ASN A 252 4.60 -0.98 -24.88
CA ASN A 252 4.82 -2.01 -25.89
C ASN A 252 4.37 -3.39 -25.39
N ASN A 253 3.07 -3.68 -25.52
CA ASN A 253 2.49 -4.97 -25.10
C ASN A 253 2.80 -5.32 -23.62
N GLY A 254 2.79 -4.28 -22.79
CA GLY A 254 3.06 -4.40 -21.36
C GLY A 254 1.82 -4.57 -20.50
N ALA A 255 2.06 -4.90 -19.23
CA ALA A 255 1.05 -5.12 -18.21
C ALA A 255 1.41 -4.43 -16.89
N SER A 256 0.43 -3.74 -16.29
CA SER A 256 0.55 -3.08 -14.99
C SER A 256 -0.20 -3.89 -13.91
N ARG A 257 0.41 -4.13 -12.76
CA ARG A 257 -0.13 -4.97 -11.68
C ARG A 257 0.10 -4.29 -10.33
N SER A 258 -0.96 -3.78 -9.70
CA SER A 258 -0.87 -3.22 -8.34
C SER A 258 0.03 -1.97 -8.23
N ASN A 259 0.07 -1.14 -9.28
CA ASN A 259 0.88 0.08 -9.35
C ASN A 259 0.01 1.33 -9.14
N LEU A 260 0.63 2.47 -8.86
CA LEU A 260 -0.09 3.74 -8.86
C LEU A 260 -0.42 4.18 -10.29
N PHE A 261 0.56 4.15 -11.19
CA PHE A 261 0.41 4.50 -12.61
C PHE A 261 0.54 3.29 -13.53
N SER A 262 -0.06 3.38 -14.71
CA SER A 262 -0.13 2.25 -15.65
C SER A 262 1.13 2.06 -16.50
N GLY A 263 2.02 3.05 -16.60
CA GLY A 263 3.16 3.02 -17.51
C GLY A 263 2.76 2.88 -18.99
N ASP A 264 1.55 3.34 -19.34
CA ASP A 264 0.89 3.17 -20.63
C ASP A 264 0.54 1.72 -21.00
N ALA A 265 0.40 0.84 -20.00
CA ALA A 265 0.02 -0.55 -20.22
C ALA A 265 -1.40 -0.68 -20.80
N SER A 266 -1.54 -1.55 -21.80
CA SER A 266 -2.86 -1.92 -22.38
C SER A 266 -3.69 -2.82 -21.46
N ASP A 267 -3.03 -3.51 -20.52
CA ASP A 267 -3.66 -4.43 -19.57
C ASP A 267 -3.20 -4.09 -18.16
N TYR A 268 -4.13 -3.64 -17.33
CA TYR A 268 -3.87 -3.21 -15.98
C TYR A 268 -4.80 -3.92 -15.00
N LEU A 269 -4.24 -4.33 -13.87
CA LEU A 269 -4.95 -4.94 -12.76
C LEU A 269 -4.55 -4.22 -11.49
N LEU A 270 -5.53 -3.84 -10.66
CA LEU A 270 -5.28 -3.14 -9.39
C LEU A 270 -4.40 -1.88 -9.56
N THR A 271 -4.44 -1.23 -10.72
CA THR A 271 -3.68 0.01 -10.98
C THR A 271 -4.51 1.22 -10.58
N PHE A 272 -3.98 2.05 -9.68
CA PHE A 272 -4.75 3.06 -8.98
C PHE A 272 -5.33 4.14 -9.91
N SER A 273 -4.52 4.69 -10.80
CA SER A 273 -4.91 5.67 -11.84
C SER A 273 -5.94 5.14 -12.85
N LYS A 274 -6.22 3.82 -12.86
CA LYS A 274 -7.20 3.19 -13.73
C LYS A 274 -8.41 2.64 -12.97
N LEU A 275 -8.55 2.90 -11.66
CA LEU A 275 -9.67 2.41 -10.84
C LEU A 275 -11.04 2.89 -11.34
N GLY A 276 -11.13 4.07 -11.95
CA GLY A 276 -12.36 4.55 -12.60
C GLY A 276 -12.74 3.77 -13.87
N SER A 277 -11.86 2.91 -14.38
CA SER A 277 -12.09 2.10 -15.57
C SER A 277 -12.69 0.75 -15.24
N ILE A 278 -13.89 0.50 -15.76
CA ILE A 278 -14.58 -0.80 -15.68
C ILE A 278 -13.76 -1.94 -16.33
N LYS A 279 -12.79 -1.63 -17.21
CA LYS A 279 -11.96 -2.64 -17.89
C LYS A 279 -11.14 -3.51 -16.94
N GLY A 280 -10.62 -2.97 -15.84
CA GLY A 280 -9.82 -3.72 -14.87
C GLY A 280 -10.64 -4.81 -14.15
N PHE A 281 -11.91 -4.53 -13.89
CA PHE A 281 -12.86 -5.48 -13.30
C PHE A 281 -13.11 -6.69 -14.21
N TYR A 282 -13.16 -6.47 -15.53
CA TYR A 282 -13.34 -7.52 -16.53
C TYR A 282 -12.02 -8.10 -17.08
N SER A 283 -10.87 -7.74 -16.49
CA SER A 283 -9.59 -8.30 -16.94
C SER A 283 -9.58 -9.81 -16.73
N LYS A 284 -9.20 -10.54 -17.79
CA LYS A 284 -9.04 -12.00 -17.72
C LYS A 284 -7.94 -12.42 -16.76
N SER A 285 -7.04 -11.52 -16.39
CA SER A 285 -5.95 -11.76 -15.46
C SER A 285 -6.44 -12.09 -14.04
N TRP A 286 -7.67 -11.70 -13.67
CA TRP A 286 -8.34 -12.18 -12.44
C TRP A 286 -8.50 -13.70 -12.40
N TYR A 287 -8.64 -14.33 -13.57
CA TYR A 287 -8.73 -15.79 -13.66
C TYR A 287 -7.50 -16.46 -13.03
N TYR A 288 -6.32 -15.87 -13.16
CA TYR A 288 -5.09 -16.45 -12.63
C TYR A 288 -5.13 -16.52 -11.11
N VAL A 289 -5.67 -15.48 -10.47
CA VAL A 289 -5.83 -15.38 -9.02
C VAL A 289 -6.86 -16.40 -8.52
N TYR A 290 -8.02 -16.45 -9.16
CA TYR A 290 -9.16 -17.28 -8.72
C TYR A 290 -9.17 -18.70 -9.28
N SER A 291 -8.17 -19.04 -10.10
CA SER A 291 -7.99 -20.42 -10.59
C SER A 291 -7.79 -21.38 -9.42
N ASN A 292 -7.14 -20.97 -8.31
CA ASN A 292 -7.07 -21.82 -7.13
C ASN A 292 -8.34 -21.65 -6.25
N PRO A 293 -9.15 -22.70 -6.02
CA PRO A 293 -10.37 -22.62 -5.20
C PRO A 293 -10.10 -22.20 -3.76
N TYR A 294 -8.92 -22.53 -3.22
CA TYR A 294 -8.54 -22.24 -1.84
C TYR A 294 -7.79 -20.91 -1.68
N PHE A 295 -7.64 -20.13 -2.75
CA PHE A 295 -6.92 -18.85 -2.72
C PHE A 295 -7.46 -17.91 -1.63
N ILE A 296 -8.78 -17.73 -1.55
CA ILE A 296 -9.39 -16.81 -0.58
C ILE A 296 -9.24 -17.29 0.85
N ALA A 297 -9.40 -18.59 1.11
CA ALA A 297 -9.19 -19.12 2.45
C ALA A 297 -7.73 -18.91 2.91
N ARG A 298 -6.77 -19.10 2.01
CA ARG A 298 -5.36 -18.83 2.26
C ARG A 298 -5.11 -17.36 2.58
N VAL A 299 -5.63 -16.45 1.75
CA VAL A 299 -5.48 -15.00 1.97
C VAL A 299 -6.10 -14.61 3.31
N LEU A 300 -7.29 -15.12 3.66
CA LEU A 300 -7.93 -14.85 4.95
C LEU A 300 -7.06 -15.29 6.14
N ILE A 301 -6.46 -16.48 6.10
CA ILE A 301 -5.59 -16.95 7.19
C ILE A 301 -4.33 -16.10 7.31
N LEU A 302 -3.70 -15.76 6.18
CA LEU A 302 -2.53 -14.89 6.19
C LEU A 302 -2.87 -13.47 6.66
N PHE A 303 -4.05 -12.97 6.29
CA PHE A 303 -4.56 -11.66 6.70
C PHE A 303 -4.77 -11.61 8.22
N LEU A 304 -5.46 -12.61 8.78
CA LEU A 304 -5.66 -12.73 10.22
C LEU A 304 -4.33 -12.91 10.97
N TRP A 305 -3.38 -13.65 10.38
CA TRP A 305 -2.03 -13.77 10.94
C TRP A 305 -1.29 -12.43 10.98
N ASP A 306 -1.39 -11.63 9.93
CA ASP A 306 -0.77 -10.30 9.89
C ASP A 306 -1.39 -9.34 10.92
N MET A 307 -2.72 -9.34 11.04
CA MET A 307 -3.42 -8.60 12.10
C MET A 307 -2.97 -9.04 13.50
N PHE A 308 -2.77 -10.35 13.70
CA PHE A 308 -2.26 -10.87 14.96
C PHE A 308 -0.80 -10.41 15.23
N MET A 309 0.05 -10.38 14.20
CA MET A 309 1.41 -9.82 14.31
C MET A 309 1.38 -8.35 14.73
N GLU A 310 0.54 -7.52 14.13
CA GLU A 310 0.37 -6.12 14.55
C GLU A 310 -0.08 -6.01 16.01
N LEU A 311 -1.01 -6.86 16.46
CA LEU A 311 -1.44 -6.89 17.86
C LEU A 311 -0.25 -7.24 18.79
N CYS A 312 0.54 -8.24 18.41
CA CYS A 312 1.75 -8.61 19.15
C CYS A 312 2.78 -7.48 19.17
N SER A 313 3.02 -6.80 18.05
CA SER A 313 3.93 -5.65 17.94
C SER A 313 3.52 -4.54 18.91
N ARG A 314 2.23 -4.16 18.94
CA ARG A 314 1.70 -3.13 19.85
C ARG A 314 1.92 -3.46 21.32
N ILE A 315 1.89 -4.73 21.69
CA ILE A 315 2.16 -5.19 23.06
C ILE A 315 3.66 -5.26 23.33
N TYR A 316 4.44 -5.74 22.36
CA TYR A 316 5.88 -5.97 22.48
C TYR A 316 6.67 -4.65 22.57
N HIS A 317 6.34 -3.65 21.77
CA HIS A 317 7.14 -2.42 21.67
C HIS A 317 7.22 -1.65 23.00
N PRO A 318 6.10 -1.42 23.74
CA PRO A 318 6.15 -0.81 25.07
C PRO A 318 6.93 -1.67 26.08
N ILE A 319 6.73 -3.00 26.08
CA ILE A 319 7.41 -3.92 27.01
C ILE A 319 8.93 -3.89 26.84
N ARG A 320 9.40 -3.77 25.59
CA ARG A 320 10.83 -3.71 25.25
C ARG A 320 11.39 -2.29 25.18
N ASN A 321 10.56 -1.28 25.42
CA ASN A 321 10.92 0.14 25.31
C ASN A 321 11.57 0.47 23.94
N ILE A 322 11.01 -0.08 22.86
CA ILE A 322 11.42 0.24 21.48
C ILE A 322 10.97 1.66 21.17
N LYS A 323 11.89 2.49 20.67
CA LYS A 323 11.69 3.89 20.28
C LYS A 323 12.44 4.18 18.98
N PRO A 324 11.93 5.10 18.13
CA PRO A 324 10.67 5.83 18.25
C PRO A 324 9.44 4.91 18.14
N ARG A 325 8.29 5.36 18.63
CA ARG A 325 7.05 4.56 18.65
C ARG A 325 5.83 5.47 18.60
N LEU A 326 4.91 5.19 17.68
CA LEU A 326 3.61 5.86 17.63
C LEU A 326 2.78 5.59 18.89
N SER A 327 2.13 6.62 19.41
CA SER A 327 1.24 6.55 20.58
C SER A 327 -0.05 5.82 20.25
N PHE A 328 -0.57 6.02 19.04
CA PHE A 328 -1.79 5.42 18.52
C PHE A 328 -1.58 4.96 17.07
N ARG A 329 -2.08 3.77 16.76
CA ARG A 329 -2.19 3.21 15.40
C ARG A 329 -3.67 2.82 15.29
N GLY A 330 -4.42 3.37 14.36
CA GLY A 330 -5.90 3.22 14.33
C GLY A 330 -6.38 1.76 14.34
N PHE A 331 -7.65 1.52 14.68
CA PHE A 331 -8.26 0.18 14.52
C PHE A 331 -8.27 -0.27 13.05
N LEU A 332 -8.52 0.69 12.17
CA LEU A 332 -8.58 0.50 10.74
C LEU A 332 -7.22 0.12 10.12
N TYR A 333 -6.11 0.53 10.75
CA TYR A 333 -4.75 0.15 10.36
C TYR A 333 -4.53 -1.37 10.33
N PHE A 334 -5.16 -2.15 11.22
CA PHE A 334 -5.07 -3.62 11.17
C PHE A 334 -5.48 -4.18 9.80
N PHE A 335 -6.52 -3.58 9.20
CA PHE A 335 -7.05 -4.02 7.91
C PHE A 335 -6.27 -3.41 6.74
N GLY A 336 -5.87 -2.14 6.83
CA GLY A 336 -5.00 -1.48 5.85
C GLY A 336 -3.68 -2.24 5.67
N ARG A 337 -2.95 -2.43 6.78
CA ARG A 337 -1.71 -3.20 6.86
C ARG A 337 -1.84 -4.60 6.26
N ALA A 338 -2.83 -5.38 6.69
CA ALA A 338 -3.03 -6.73 6.19
C ALA A 338 -3.48 -6.75 4.71
N GLY A 339 -4.24 -5.74 4.28
CA GLY A 339 -4.61 -5.53 2.88
C GLY A 339 -3.40 -5.32 1.99
N ALA A 340 -2.56 -4.34 2.34
CA ALA A 340 -1.32 -4.02 1.62
C ALA A 340 -0.29 -5.16 1.68
N ASN A 341 -0.01 -5.69 2.87
CA ASN A 341 1.05 -6.69 3.04
C ASN A 341 0.65 -8.09 2.56
N VAL A 342 -0.62 -8.49 2.67
CA VAL A 342 -1.06 -9.86 2.36
C VAL A 342 -1.85 -9.92 1.06
N VAL A 343 -2.95 -9.18 0.95
CA VAL A 343 -3.89 -9.31 -0.17
C VAL A 343 -3.20 -8.88 -1.46
N MET A 344 -2.61 -7.68 -1.46
CA MET A 344 -1.94 -7.13 -2.64
C MET A 344 -0.72 -7.96 -3.03
N ARG A 345 0.10 -8.41 -2.07
CA ARG A 345 1.25 -9.29 -2.31
C ARG A 345 0.85 -10.61 -2.98
N GLU A 346 -0.13 -11.31 -2.41
CA GLU A 346 -0.56 -12.61 -2.95
C GLU A 346 -1.20 -12.40 -4.33
N ALA A 347 -2.17 -11.48 -4.46
CA ALA A 347 -2.85 -11.21 -5.73
C ALA A 347 -1.86 -10.88 -6.86
N SER A 348 -0.91 -9.97 -6.61
CA SER A 348 0.11 -9.57 -7.59
C SER A 348 0.97 -10.76 -8.04
N THR A 349 1.44 -11.55 -7.07
CA THR A 349 2.27 -12.72 -7.38
C THR A 349 1.52 -13.75 -8.22
N PHE A 350 0.26 -14.01 -7.89
CA PHE A 350 -0.55 -14.97 -8.65
C PHE A 350 -0.87 -14.48 -10.06
N THR A 351 -1.14 -13.18 -10.23
CA THR A 351 -1.30 -12.62 -11.55
C THR A 351 -0.03 -12.73 -12.37
N LEU A 352 1.14 -12.45 -11.78
CA LEU A 352 2.43 -12.58 -12.47
C LEU A 352 2.75 -14.02 -12.87
N ILE A 353 2.47 -15.00 -12.02
CA ILE A 353 2.62 -16.43 -12.37
C ILE A 353 1.77 -16.76 -13.60
N GLY A 354 0.54 -16.22 -13.65
CA GLY A 354 -0.32 -16.33 -14.82
C GLY A 354 0.26 -15.65 -16.06
N ASP A 355 0.74 -14.42 -15.95
CA ASP A 355 1.39 -13.70 -17.05
C ASP A 355 2.62 -14.46 -17.60
N ILE A 356 3.43 -15.06 -16.72
CA ILE A 356 4.59 -15.89 -17.05
C ILE A 356 4.19 -17.13 -17.86
N PHE A 357 3.16 -17.86 -17.40
CA PHE A 357 2.68 -19.05 -18.11
C PHE A 357 1.92 -18.71 -19.39
N ALA A 358 1.27 -17.54 -19.44
CA ALA A 358 0.67 -17.01 -20.67
C ALA A 358 1.75 -16.79 -21.74
N GLY A 359 2.89 -16.21 -21.34
CA GLY A 359 3.97 -15.86 -22.26
C GLY A 359 3.62 -14.69 -23.20
N GLN A 360 2.49 -14.00 -22.98
CA GLN A 360 1.94 -13.01 -23.90
C GLN A 360 2.55 -11.61 -23.72
N ARG A 361 2.89 -11.24 -22.48
CA ARG A 361 3.35 -9.87 -22.13
C ARG A 361 4.84 -9.73 -22.28
N ASP A 362 5.28 -8.66 -22.94
CA ASP A 362 6.69 -8.37 -23.18
C ASP A 362 7.33 -7.69 -21.96
N THR A 363 6.60 -6.82 -21.27
CA THR A 363 7.04 -6.15 -20.05
C THR A 363 5.92 -6.17 -19.01
N VAL A 364 6.23 -6.48 -17.75
CA VAL A 364 5.27 -6.42 -16.65
C VAL A 364 5.89 -5.67 -15.49
N TYR A 365 5.14 -4.78 -14.84
CA TYR A 365 5.59 -4.06 -13.64
C TYR A 365 4.62 -4.32 -12.50
N THR A 366 5.16 -4.59 -11.30
CA THR A 366 4.37 -4.70 -10.09
C THR A 366 5.03 -4.02 -8.90
N THR A 367 4.22 -3.50 -7.98
CA THR A 367 4.65 -2.96 -6.69
C THR A 367 4.20 -3.84 -5.54
N TYR A 368 5.14 -4.17 -4.65
CA TYR A 368 4.91 -4.81 -3.36
C TYR A 368 4.98 -3.77 -2.23
N MET A 369 3.82 -3.26 -1.84
CA MET A 369 3.64 -2.14 -0.89
C MET A 369 3.80 -2.53 0.60
N GLY A 370 3.90 -3.83 0.90
CA GLY A 370 3.79 -4.32 2.28
C GLY A 370 4.92 -3.90 3.22
N TYR A 371 6.12 -3.65 2.70
CA TYR A 371 7.25 -3.17 3.53
C TYR A 371 7.03 -1.71 3.95
N ASP A 372 6.72 -0.84 3.00
CA ASP A 372 6.53 0.60 3.20
C ASP A 372 5.47 0.92 4.27
N GLU A 373 4.26 0.35 4.12
CA GLU A 373 3.13 0.47 5.07
C GLU A 373 3.49 0.06 6.51
N ILE A 374 4.28 -1.01 6.66
CA ILE A 374 4.70 -1.51 7.98
C ILE A 374 5.83 -0.65 8.54
N ALA A 375 6.79 -0.28 7.70
CA ALA A 375 7.97 0.50 8.08
C ALA A 375 7.58 1.91 8.55
N HIS A 376 6.56 2.52 7.93
CA HIS A 376 5.96 3.78 8.36
C HIS A 376 5.52 3.80 9.82
N HIS A 377 4.92 2.70 10.27
CA HIS A 377 4.23 2.60 11.55
C HIS A 377 5.05 1.93 12.66
N SER A 378 5.88 0.96 12.29
CA SER A 378 6.66 0.13 13.23
C SER A 378 8.14 0.47 13.21
N GLY A 379 8.66 1.10 12.15
CA GLY A 379 10.06 1.44 11.95
C GLY A 379 10.73 0.58 10.87
N ILE A 380 11.72 1.17 10.17
CA ILE A 380 12.36 0.58 8.97
C ILE A 380 13.20 -0.68 9.26
N ARG A 381 13.57 -0.91 10.52
CA ARG A 381 14.32 -2.10 10.99
C ARG A 381 13.52 -2.99 11.94
N ASP A 382 12.22 -2.74 12.06
CA ASP A 382 11.38 -3.54 12.93
C ASP A 382 11.31 -5.00 12.47
N TYR A 383 11.05 -5.92 13.41
CA TYR A 383 10.86 -7.32 13.08
C TYR A 383 9.74 -7.53 12.05
N ASP A 384 8.65 -6.79 12.16
CA ASP A 384 7.51 -6.91 11.25
C ASP A 384 7.87 -6.46 9.83
N ALA A 385 8.68 -5.40 9.69
CA ALA A 385 9.16 -4.91 8.40
C ALA A 385 10.08 -5.96 7.73
N PHE A 386 11.03 -6.53 8.45
CA PHE A 386 11.87 -7.62 7.92
C PHE A 386 11.09 -8.92 7.67
N TYR A 387 10.06 -9.20 8.45
CA TYR A 387 9.17 -10.32 8.19
C TYR A 387 8.41 -10.15 6.87
N ALA A 388 7.96 -8.92 6.55
CA ALA A 388 7.35 -8.59 5.27
C ALA A 388 8.31 -8.83 4.10
N LEU A 389 9.56 -8.35 4.21
CA LEU A 389 10.62 -8.64 3.23
C LEU A 389 10.81 -10.14 3.01
N ARG A 390 10.83 -10.93 4.10
CA ARG A 390 10.91 -12.39 4.01
C ARG A 390 9.74 -13.01 3.27
N GLN A 391 8.53 -12.45 3.38
CA GLN A 391 7.40 -12.94 2.61
C GLN A 391 7.47 -12.51 1.14
N ILE A 392 8.00 -11.32 0.84
CA ILE A 392 8.22 -10.83 -0.53
C ILE A 392 9.27 -11.72 -1.23
N ASP A 393 10.40 -12.02 -0.61
CA ASP A 393 11.44 -12.89 -1.20
C ASP A 393 10.92 -14.30 -1.51
N LYS A 394 10.00 -14.84 -0.69
CA LYS A 394 9.32 -16.11 -1.00
C LYS A 394 8.53 -16.02 -2.31
N GLN A 395 7.86 -14.90 -2.57
CA GLN A 395 7.14 -14.68 -3.83
C GLN A 395 8.10 -14.67 -5.02
N PHE A 396 9.27 -14.03 -4.87
CA PHE A 396 10.30 -14.03 -5.91
C PHE A 396 10.79 -15.44 -6.24
N SER A 397 10.96 -16.31 -5.23
CA SER A 397 11.29 -17.71 -5.48
C SER A 397 10.17 -18.46 -6.24
N TYR A 398 8.89 -18.11 -6.01
CA TYR A 398 7.78 -18.69 -6.78
C TYR A 398 7.78 -18.24 -8.24
N LEU A 399 8.04 -16.95 -8.49
CA LEU A 399 8.18 -16.40 -9.84
C LEU A 399 9.34 -17.05 -10.59
N GLU A 400 10.50 -17.20 -9.96
CA GLU A 400 11.65 -17.89 -10.56
C GLU A 400 11.30 -19.34 -10.95
N LYS A 401 10.66 -20.10 -10.04
CA LYS A 401 10.22 -21.47 -10.33
C LYS A 401 9.21 -21.53 -11.48
N ALA A 402 8.33 -20.52 -11.60
CA ALA A 402 7.38 -20.41 -12.70
C ALA A 402 8.11 -20.15 -14.03
N ILE A 403 9.10 -19.25 -14.05
CA ILE A 403 9.93 -18.95 -15.24
C ILE A 403 10.74 -20.17 -15.68
N GLN A 404 11.35 -20.91 -14.74
CA GLN A 404 12.05 -22.17 -15.07
C GLN A 404 11.13 -23.22 -15.72
N SER A 405 9.83 -23.11 -15.51
CA SER A 405 8.81 -24.03 -16.03
C SER A 405 8.05 -23.48 -17.22
N SER A 406 8.25 -22.23 -17.62
CA SER A 406 7.52 -21.58 -18.73
C SER A 406 8.18 -21.88 -20.08
N LYS A 407 7.45 -21.61 -21.17
CA LYS A 407 7.96 -21.74 -22.55
C LYS A 407 8.73 -20.51 -23.04
N ARG A 408 8.62 -19.39 -22.33
CA ARG A 408 9.19 -18.09 -22.68
C ARG A 408 10.16 -17.64 -21.60
N LYS A 409 11.35 -17.18 -22.02
CA LYS A 409 12.33 -16.58 -21.11
C LYS A 409 11.83 -15.24 -20.59
N TYR A 410 11.85 -15.08 -19.28
CA TYR A 410 11.60 -13.83 -18.57
C TYR A 410 12.82 -13.46 -17.74
N ASN A 411 13.21 -12.20 -17.78
CA ASN A 411 14.25 -11.63 -16.91
C ASN A 411 13.56 -10.89 -15.76
N LEU A 412 14.04 -11.12 -14.53
CA LEU A 412 13.54 -10.46 -13.34
C LEU A 412 14.41 -9.23 -13.04
N ILE A 413 13.77 -8.11 -12.72
CA ILE A 413 14.41 -6.89 -12.23
C ILE A 413 13.73 -6.57 -10.92
N VAL A 414 14.49 -6.40 -9.85
CA VAL A 414 13.96 -5.93 -8.56
C VAL A 414 14.46 -4.53 -8.33
N LEU A 415 13.60 -3.63 -7.90
CA LEU A 415 13.97 -2.26 -7.61
C LEU A 415 13.22 -1.73 -6.40
N SER A 416 13.66 -0.59 -5.91
CA SER A 416 12.86 0.26 -5.05
C SER A 416 12.76 1.66 -5.68
N ASP A 417 11.63 2.29 -5.46
CA ASP A 417 11.25 3.61 -5.96
C ASP A 417 11.76 4.76 -5.07
N HIS A 418 11.86 4.51 -3.77
CA HIS A 418 12.55 5.35 -2.79
C HIS A 418 12.93 4.52 -1.56
N GLY A 419 13.72 5.08 -0.66
CA GLY A 419 13.91 4.50 0.67
C GLY A 419 12.92 5.05 1.69
N GLN A 420 13.15 4.70 2.96
CA GLN A 420 12.57 5.37 4.12
C GLN A 420 13.68 5.77 5.09
N SER A 421 13.44 6.83 5.85
CA SER A 421 14.28 7.32 6.94
C SER A 421 13.60 7.04 8.28
N GLU A 422 14.39 6.75 9.31
CA GLU A 422 13.88 6.45 10.66
C GLU A 422 13.99 7.67 11.57
N GLY A 423 13.02 7.89 12.46
CA GLY A 423 13.14 8.95 13.46
C GLY A 423 11.85 9.19 14.25
N PRO A 424 11.93 9.89 15.40
CA PRO A 424 10.73 10.39 16.06
C PRO A 424 10.02 11.42 15.17
N THR A 425 8.70 11.54 15.31
CA THR A 425 7.95 12.61 14.63
C THR A 425 8.45 13.97 15.14
N PHE A 426 8.28 15.02 14.33
CA PHE A 426 8.60 16.40 14.69
C PHE A 426 7.90 16.79 16.00
N LYS A 427 6.62 16.41 16.14
CA LYS A 427 5.84 16.60 17.38
C LYS A 427 6.42 15.83 18.57
N GLN A 428 6.85 14.59 18.38
CA GLN A 428 7.49 13.80 19.45
C GLN A 428 8.83 14.40 19.90
N LYS A 429 9.60 14.98 18.97
CA LYS A 429 10.93 15.53 19.24
C LYS A 429 10.88 16.93 19.84
N PHE A 430 10.01 17.80 19.32
CA PHE A 430 9.98 19.24 19.63
C PHE A 430 8.75 19.68 20.42
N GLY A 431 7.74 18.81 20.60
CA GLY A 431 6.54 19.10 21.38
C GLY A 431 5.45 19.87 20.63
N ILE A 432 5.74 20.35 19.42
CA ILE A 432 4.81 21.06 18.53
C ILE A 432 4.80 20.42 17.14
N SER A 433 3.69 20.51 16.43
CA SER A 433 3.53 20.12 15.03
C SER A 433 3.97 21.23 14.09
N LEU A 434 4.14 20.91 12.79
CA LEU A 434 4.41 21.94 11.78
C LEU A 434 3.28 22.96 11.68
N LYS A 435 2.01 22.53 11.81
CA LYS A 435 0.86 23.43 11.85
C LYS A 435 0.98 24.42 13.00
N GLU A 436 1.22 23.92 14.22
CA GLU A 436 1.35 24.77 15.42
C GLU A 436 2.53 25.75 15.26
N LEU A 437 3.68 25.32 14.71
CA LEU A 437 4.80 26.21 14.42
C LEU A 437 4.44 27.32 13.41
N VAL A 438 3.70 27.00 12.35
CA VAL A 438 3.26 27.98 11.35
C VAL A 438 2.22 28.93 11.96
N ASP A 439 1.30 28.40 12.77
CA ASP A 439 0.25 29.14 13.47
C ASP A 439 0.83 30.18 14.44
N GLU A 440 1.85 29.80 15.23
CA GLU A 440 2.55 30.72 16.15
C GLU A 440 3.28 31.88 15.43
N LEU A 441 3.59 31.72 14.15
CA LEU A 441 4.30 32.71 13.33
C LEU A 441 3.37 33.54 12.45
N LEU A 442 2.09 33.19 12.37
CA LEU A 442 1.07 33.94 11.62
C LEU A 442 0.24 34.85 12.54
N PRO A 443 -0.39 35.91 11.99
CA PRO A 443 -1.35 36.70 12.76
C PRO A 443 -2.56 35.86 13.22
N GLU A 444 -3.06 36.09 14.44
CA GLU A 444 -4.19 35.34 15.05
C GLU A 444 -5.47 35.28 14.18
N SER A 445 -5.63 36.19 13.23
CA SER A 445 -6.80 36.26 12.34
C SER A 445 -6.73 35.32 11.13
N VAL A 446 -5.57 34.69 10.86
CA VAL A 446 -5.38 33.84 9.67
C VAL A 446 -5.85 32.42 9.96
N THR A 447 -6.77 31.91 9.14
CA THR A 447 -7.25 30.52 9.28
C THR A 447 -6.30 29.53 8.60
N ILE A 448 -6.02 28.40 9.28
CA ILE A 448 -5.11 27.36 8.80
C ILE A 448 -5.83 26.01 8.69
N HIS A 449 -5.79 25.42 7.50
CA HIS A 449 -6.09 24.00 7.29
C HIS A 449 -4.78 23.22 7.19
N SER A 450 -4.70 22.04 7.79
CA SER A 450 -3.50 21.21 7.68
C SER A 450 -3.81 19.74 7.50
N ILE A 451 -3.04 19.06 6.65
CA ILE A 451 -3.08 17.61 6.49
C ILE A 451 -1.71 17.08 6.88
N LEU A 452 -1.61 16.63 8.13
CA LEU A 452 -0.37 16.11 8.75
C LEU A 452 -0.50 14.60 9.09
N HIS A 453 -1.47 13.92 8.50
CA HIS A 453 -1.74 12.49 8.72
C HIS A 453 -1.29 11.67 7.51
N SER A 454 -0.95 10.40 7.75
CA SER A 454 -0.32 9.51 6.77
C SER A 454 -1.18 9.15 5.56
N ASN A 455 -0.53 8.61 4.53
CA ASN A 455 -1.15 8.16 3.27
C ASN A 455 -2.04 6.92 3.42
N ASP A 456 -1.78 6.10 4.44
CA ASP A 456 -2.43 4.80 4.67
C ASP A 456 -3.87 4.96 5.18
N ASP A 457 -4.19 6.11 5.79
CA ASP A 457 -5.53 6.43 6.26
C ASP A 457 -6.52 6.79 5.13
N HIS A 458 -6.03 7.11 3.92
CA HIS A 458 -6.89 7.54 2.79
C HIS A 458 -7.65 6.42 2.07
N PHE A 459 -7.13 5.18 2.09
CA PHE A 459 -7.91 4.05 1.55
C PHE A 459 -9.24 3.87 2.30
N ILE A 460 -9.29 4.34 3.55
CA ILE A 460 -10.44 4.18 4.44
C ILE A 460 -11.23 5.49 4.57
N GLU A 461 -10.62 6.67 4.41
CA GLU A 461 -11.38 7.92 4.38
C GLU A 461 -12.26 8.11 3.13
N HIS A 462 -11.90 7.52 1.99
CA HIS A 462 -12.71 7.62 0.75
C HIS A 462 -13.74 6.49 0.59
N PHE A 463 -13.53 5.33 1.23
CA PHE A 463 -14.56 4.30 1.38
C PHE A 463 -15.41 4.48 2.65
N SER A 464 -14.97 5.35 3.57
CA SER A 464 -15.80 5.89 4.62
C SER A 464 -17.00 6.53 3.95
N LEU A 465 -18.16 6.19 4.50
CA LEU A 465 -19.46 6.65 4.06
C LEU A 465 -19.60 8.18 4.00
N LYS A 466 -18.58 9.04 4.22
CA LYS A 466 -18.70 10.52 4.16
C LYS A 466 -19.46 10.99 2.91
N ASP A 467 -19.14 10.47 1.73
CA ASP A 467 -19.79 10.89 0.48
C ASP A 467 -21.16 10.22 0.23
N TYR A 468 -21.38 9.05 0.82
CA TYR A 468 -22.67 8.35 0.79
C TYR A 468 -23.64 8.84 1.88
N ALA A 469 -23.10 9.30 3.02
CA ALA A 469 -23.76 9.84 4.20
C ALA A 469 -24.08 11.32 4.00
N SER A 470 -23.24 12.07 3.28
CA SER A 470 -23.58 13.43 2.82
C SER A 470 -24.78 13.40 1.86
N LYS A 471 -24.82 12.42 0.93
CA LYS A 471 -25.92 12.23 -0.03
C LYS A 471 -27.17 11.56 0.56
N ASN A 472 -27.04 10.76 1.63
CA ASN A 472 -28.16 10.06 2.30
C ASN A 472 -28.39 10.49 3.75
N ARG A 473 -28.07 11.74 4.13
CA ARG A 473 -28.28 12.27 5.51
C ARG A 473 -29.63 11.88 6.10
N ARG A 474 -30.70 11.99 5.29
CA ARG A 474 -32.08 11.67 5.65
C ARG A 474 -32.37 10.19 5.95
N LYS A 475 -31.65 9.24 5.33
CA LYS A 475 -31.82 7.80 5.58
C LYS A 475 -30.98 7.32 6.76
N LEU A 476 -29.85 7.97 7.02
CA LEU A 476 -28.96 7.64 8.13
C LEU A 476 -29.55 8.10 9.46
N THR A 477 -30.10 9.33 9.53
CA THR A 477 -30.84 9.83 10.70
C THR A 477 -32.01 8.93 11.07
N HIS A 478 -32.85 8.57 10.09
CA HIS A 478 -34.03 7.73 10.34
C HIS A 478 -33.71 6.31 10.84
N LYS A 479 -32.53 5.77 10.49
CA LYS A 479 -32.09 4.43 10.90
C LYS A 479 -31.39 4.47 12.26
N LEU A 480 -30.69 5.56 12.56
CA LEU A 480 -30.12 5.85 13.88
C LEU A 480 -31.24 6.09 14.91
N ASP A 481 -32.27 6.88 14.58
CA ASP A 481 -33.43 7.13 15.45
C ASP A 481 -34.12 5.81 15.85
N ASN A 482 -34.37 4.92 14.88
CA ASN A 482 -34.99 3.62 15.17
C ASN A 482 -34.08 2.71 16.01
N THR A 483 -32.77 2.70 15.75
CA THR A 483 -31.82 1.86 16.52
C THR A 483 -31.65 2.40 17.94
N PHE A 484 -31.69 3.71 18.12
CA PHE A 484 -31.58 4.37 19.42
C PHE A 484 -32.85 4.18 20.27
N ASP A 485 -34.04 4.30 19.66
CA ASP A 485 -35.32 4.02 20.32
C ASP A 485 -35.44 2.51 20.67
N ASP A 486 -35.02 1.58 19.79
CA ASP A 486 -34.97 0.13 20.08
C ASP A 486 -33.99 -0.20 21.22
N THR A 487 -32.85 0.49 21.28
CA THR A 487 -31.85 0.31 22.35
C THR A 487 -32.34 0.87 23.68
N LEU A 488 -33.06 2.01 23.67
CA LEU A 488 -33.68 2.60 24.85
C LEU A 488 -34.85 1.76 25.39
N ASP A 489 -35.63 1.12 24.52
CA ASP A 489 -36.68 0.19 24.92
C ASP A 489 -36.09 -1.13 25.48
N HIS A 490 -34.95 -1.59 24.97
CA HIS A 490 -34.23 -2.74 25.54
C HIS A 490 -33.54 -2.44 26.89
N ILE A 491 -33.14 -1.20 27.14
CA ILE A 491 -32.59 -0.77 28.44
C ILE A 491 -33.70 -0.68 29.51
N ARG A 492 -34.96 -0.54 29.11
CA ARG A 492 -36.12 -0.46 30.00
C ARG A 492 -36.41 -1.75 30.76
N ASP A 493 -35.97 -2.89 30.23
CA ASP A 493 -36.14 -4.22 30.84
C ASP A 493 -35.08 -4.55 31.90
N PHE A 494 -34.05 -3.71 32.07
CA PHE A 494 -33.01 -3.91 33.09
C PHE A 494 -32.84 -2.68 34.01
N SER A 495 -33.43 -2.83 35.21
CA SER A 495 -33.12 -2.15 36.48
C SER A 495 -34.02 -0.99 36.94
N ASP A 496 -34.73 -1.27 38.03
CA ASP A 496 -35.42 -0.32 38.93
C ASP A 496 -34.40 0.50 39.75
N ASN A 497 -33.54 1.28 39.09
CA ASN A 497 -32.55 2.13 39.76
C ASN A 497 -32.85 3.62 39.53
N GLU A 498 -33.17 4.33 40.61
CA GLU A 498 -33.57 5.75 40.63
C GLU A 498 -32.52 6.68 39.99
N VAL A 499 -31.24 6.32 40.10
CA VAL A 499 -30.12 7.04 39.48
C VAL A 499 -30.15 6.92 37.95
N TYR A 500 -30.54 5.75 37.44
CA TYR A 500 -30.58 5.47 36.01
C TYR A 500 -31.82 6.12 35.35
N GLN A 501 -32.94 6.17 36.07
CA GLN A 501 -34.13 6.91 35.64
C GLN A 501 -33.86 8.41 35.53
N LYS A 502 -33.02 8.98 36.39
CA LYS A 502 -32.58 10.38 36.28
C LYS A 502 -31.81 10.62 34.98
N TYR A 503 -30.83 9.78 34.66
CA TYR A 503 -30.06 9.87 33.40
C TYR A 503 -30.93 9.68 32.15
N ILE A 504 -31.83 8.70 32.13
CA ILE A 504 -32.75 8.48 31.00
C ILE A 504 -33.72 9.66 30.85
N THR A 505 -34.18 10.25 31.95
CA THR A 505 -35.06 11.43 31.92
C THR A 505 -34.31 12.67 31.44
N GLU A 506 -33.04 12.83 31.80
CA GLU A 506 -32.15 13.90 31.31
C GLU A 506 -31.91 13.78 29.80
N ILE A 507 -31.64 12.56 29.31
CA ILE A 507 -31.45 12.23 27.88
C ILE A 507 -32.76 12.43 27.09
N LYS A 508 -33.90 11.99 27.64
CA LYS A 508 -35.23 12.19 27.01
C LYS A 508 -35.64 13.65 26.98
N ARG A 509 -35.34 14.44 28.03
CA ARG A 509 -35.59 15.88 28.07
C ARG A 509 -34.76 16.63 27.02
N LYS A 510 -33.56 16.13 26.70
CA LYS A 510 -32.68 16.68 25.66
C LYS A 510 -32.97 16.14 24.24
N LYS A 511 -33.97 15.27 24.04
CA LYS A 511 -34.44 14.85 22.70
C LYS A 511 -34.98 16.04 21.87
N GLU A 512 -35.39 17.13 22.52
CA GLU A 512 -35.76 18.40 21.87
C GLU A 512 -34.57 19.22 21.33
N LEU A 513 -33.32 18.90 21.71
CA LEU A 513 -32.10 19.52 21.16
C LEU A 513 -31.60 18.83 19.88
N LEU A 514 -32.18 17.68 19.51
CA LEU A 514 -31.78 16.89 18.34
C LEU A 514 -32.47 17.33 17.03
N THR A 515 -33.29 18.37 17.08
CA THR A 515 -34.12 18.83 15.94
C THR A 515 -33.57 20.05 15.19
N ASP A 516 -32.28 20.37 15.30
CA ASP A 516 -31.66 21.39 14.44
C ASP A 516 -30.41 20.87 13.70
N GLY A 517 -30.19 21.46 12.52
CA GLY A 517 -29.38 20.95 11.40
C GLY A 517 -27.87 20.86 11.59
N GLU A 518 -27.36 20.75 12.81
CA GLU A 518 -25.93 20.66 13.11
C GLU A 518 -25.33 19.26 12.89
N PRO A 519 -24.04 19.16 12.56
CA PRO A 519 -23.33 17.89 12.44
C PRO A 519 -23.39 17.04 13.72
N VAL A 520 -23.29 15.72 13.58
CA VAL A 520 -23.37 14.78 14.71
C VAL A 520 -22.11 14.84 15.58
N ILE A 521 -20.97 15.24 15.02
CA ILE A 521 -19.68 15.31 15.73
C ILE A 521 -19.67 16.47 16.74
N ASP A 522 -20.14 17.65 16.35
CA ASP A 522 -20.13 18.85 17.21
C ASP A 522 -21.03 18.65 18.44
N ARG A 523 -22.18 18.00 18.23
CA ARG A 523 -23.10 17.63 19.32
C ARG A 523 -22.55 16.56 20.26
N LEU A 524 -21.69 15.67 19.77
CA LEU A 524 -21.00 14.69 20.61
C LEU A 524 -19.91 15.34 21.46
N ASN A 525 -19.26 16.40 20.95
CA ASN A 525 -18.30 17.22 21.69
C ASN A 525 -18.96 17.98 22.83
N ASP A 526 -20.08 18.66 22.57
CA ASP A 526 -20.82 19.40 23.61
C ASP A 526 -21.28 18.48 24.74
N ILE A 527 -21.74 17.27 24.40
CA ILE A 527 -22.12 16.26 25.39
C ILE A 527 -20.88 15.78 26.15
N ALA A 528 -19.78 15.46 25.47
CA ALA A 528 -18.54 15.00 26.11
C ALA A 528 -18.00 16.02 27.12
N GLU A 529 -18.06 17.31 26.79
CA GLU A 529 -17.61 18.42 27.64
C GLU A 529 -18.53 18.63 28.85
N GLU A 530 -19.86 18.54 28.67
CA GLU A 530 -20.83 18.68 29.78
C GLU A 530 -20.80 17.49 30.76
N VAL A 531 -20.47 16.28 30.30
CA VAL A 531 -20.43 15.07 31.15
C VAL A 531 -19.02 14.74 31.66
N GLY A 532 -17.99 15.53 31.29
CA GLY A 532 -16.60 15.32 31.70
C GLY A 532 -15.98 14.03 31.14
N LEU A 533 -16.41 13.61 29.95
CA LEU A 533 -15.89 12.45 29.22
C LEU A 533 -14.75 12.93 28.31
N ASP A 534 -13.53 12.45 28.54
CA ASP A 534 -12.34 12.82 27.78
C ASP A 534 -12.30 12.08 26.42
N ILE A 535 -13.20 12.49 25.52
CA ILE A 535 -13.27 12.04 24.13
C ILE A 535 -12.74 13.18 23.26
N HIS A 536 -11.48 13.11 22.84
CA HIS A 536 -10.93 14.02 21.83
C HIS A 536 -11.56 13.70 20.45
N LEU A 537 -12.66 14.34 20.08
CA LEU A 537 -12.97 14.55 18.66
C LEU A 537 -12.37 15.92 18.26
N PRO A 538 -11.81 16.05 17.05
CA PRO A 538 -11.13 17.28 16.64
C PRO A 538 -12.07 18.49 16.72
N HIS A 539 -11.61 19.57 17.34
CA HIS A 539 -12.27 20.88 17.28
C HIS A 539 -12.19 21.43 15.85
N ASP A 540 -13.32 21.97 15.35
CA ASP A 540 -13.49 22.85 14.19
C ASP A 540 -12.30 22.87 13.20
N GLU A 541 -12.13 21.80 12.42
CA GLU A 541 -11.24 21.85 11.27
C GLU A 541 -11.81 22.85 10.26
N VAL A 542 -11.10 23.96 10.05
CA VAL A 542 -11.41 24.91 8.97
C VAL A 542 -11.39 24.12 7.66
N SER A 543 -12.46 24.24 6.87
CA SER A 543 -12.53 23.58 5.57
C SER A 543 -11.44 24.08 4.63
N ILE A 544 -10.99 23.25 3.68
CA ILE A 544 -9.97 23.65 2.71
C ILE A 544 -10.43 24.90 1.93
N GLU A 545 -11.72 25.00 1.65
CA GLU A 545 -12.33 26.11 0.92
C GLU A 545 -12.33 27.44 1.69
N GLU A 546 -12.29 27.39 3.02
CA GLU A 546 -12.36 28.56 3.91
C GLU A 546 -10.99 28.93 4.54
N ALA A 547 -9.99 28.06 4.37
CA ALA A 547 -8.65 28.26 4.91
C ALA A 547 -7.85 29.27 4.10
N GLN A 548 -7.24 30.25 4.77
CA GLN A 548 -6.33 31.24 4.18
C GLN A 548 -4.89 30.72 4.03
N THR A 549 -4.53 29.71 4.82
CA THR A 549 -3.25 29.00 4.75
C THR A 549 -3.48 27.49 4.76
N ILE A 550 -2.80 26.76 3.87
CA ILE A 550 -2.80 25.30 3.84
C ILE A 550 -1.39 24.80 4.16
N VAL A 551 -1.27 23.94 5.19
CA VAL A 551 -0.01 23.28 5.58
C VAL A 551 -0.12 21.78 5.31
N LEU A 552 0.67 21.27 4.37
CA LEU A 552 0.71 19.84 4.05
C LEU A 552 2.03 19.25 4.51
N ALA A 553 1.98 17.97 4.91
CA ALA A 553 3.18 17.17 5.11
C ALA A 553 3.29 16.03 4.08
N SER A 554 4.52 15.64 3.81
CA SER A 554 4.92 14.49 3.00
C SER A 554 6.21 13.93 3.63
N GLY A 555 6.05 13.10 4.66
CA GLY A 555 7.10 12.66 5.55
C GLY A 555 7.76 13.82 6.29
N ASN A 556 9.05 14.04 6.03
CA ASN A 556 9.83 15.13 6.62
C ASN A 556 9.91 16.39 5.73
N LEU A 557 9.09 16.45 4.67
CA LEU A 557 8.88 17.61 3.81
C LEU A 557 7.55 18.28 4.16
N GLY A 558 7.57 19.59 4.39
CA GLY A 558 6.43 20.46 4.64
C GLY A 558 6.19 21.41 3.48
N LEU A 559 4.92 21.63 3.16
CA LEU A 559 4.49 22.52 2.08
C LEU A 559 3.49 23.53 2.65
N ILE A 560 3.75 24.81 2.49
CA ILE A 560 2.90 25.90 2.99
C ILE A 560 2.40 26.71 1.80
N TYR A 561 1.08 26.82 1.67
CA TYR A 561 0.39 27.57 0.64
C TYR A 561 -0.49 28.67 1.23
N PHE A 562 -0.46 29.87 0.65
CA PHE A 562 -1.38 30.97 0.96
C PHE A 562 -2.44 31.07 -0.13
N THR A 563 -3.68 30.80 0.23
CA THR A 563 -4.80 30.53 -0.70
C THR A 563 -5.51 31.80 -1.19
N ASP A 564 -5.35 32.93 -0.48
CA ASP A 564 -5.91 34.23 -0.88
C ASP A 564 -5.26 34.79 -2.17
N TRP A 565 -4.08 34.28 -2.52
CA TRP A 565 -3.38 34.63 -3.76
C TRP A 565 -3.50 33.49 -4.77
N SER A 566 -3.83 33.80 -6.01
CA SER A 566 -3.98 32.79 -7.08
C SER A 566 -2.65 32.32 -7.69
N THR A 567 -1.53 32.89 -7.26
CA THR A 567 -0.17 32.58 -7.76
C THR A 567 0.80 32.42 -6.60
N ARG A 568 1.94 31.77 -6.88
CA ARG A 568 3.00 31.60 -5.89
C ARG A 568 3.55 32.96 -5.45
N LEU A 569 3.62 33.17 -4.14
CA LEU A 569 4.20 34.36 -3.53
C LEU A 569 5.73 34.28 -3.52
N THR A 570 6.35 35.44 -3.66
CA THR A 570 7.80 35.61 -3.55
C THR A 570 8.21 35.89 -2.10
N TYR A 571 9.49 35.66 -1.78
CA TYR A 571 10.09 35.98 -0.47
C TYR A 571 9.70 37.39 -0.01
N GLU A 572 9.84 38.40 -0.88
CA GLU A 572 9.54 39.79 -0.56
C GLU A 572 8.05 40.02 -0.24
N GLN A 573 7.16 39.35 -0.96
CA GLN A 573 5.72 39.45 -0.71
C GLN A 573 5.30 38.73 0.57
N ILE A 574 5.92 37.58 0.87
CA ILE A 574 5.67 36.83 2.10
C ILE A 574 6.15 37.64 3.31
N GLU A 575 7.33 38.24 3.25
CA GLU A 575 7.84 39.08 4.35
C GLU A 575 7.04 40.39 4.52
N ASP A 576 6.45 40.95 3.46
CA ASP A 576 5.54 42.10 3.57
C ASP A 576 4.19 41.72 4.21
N ALA A 577 3.63 40.57 3.81
CA ALA A 577 2.35 40.08 4.32
C ALA A 577 2.44 39.49 5.73
N PHE A 578 3.51 38.73 6.02
CA PHE A 578 3.73 37.97 7.25
C PHE A 578 5.18 38.17 7.76
N PRO A 579 5.52 39.37 8.27
CA PRO A 579 6.88 39.69 8.67
C PRO A 579 7.47 38.71 9.68
N GLY A 580 8.64 38.15 9.37
CA GLY A 580 9.37 37.25 10.26
C GLY A 580 8.97 35.78 10.17
N LEU A 581 7.93 35.40 9.41
CA LEU A 581 7.50 34.00 9.24
C LEU A 581 8.63 33.11 8.73
N ILE A 582 9.30 33.50 7.64
CA ILE A 582 10.34 32.69 7.01
C ILE A 582 11.54 32.55 7.95
N SER A 583 11.92 33.67 8.59
CA SER A 583 13.01 33.68 9.57
C SER A 583 12.69 32.86 10.82
N GLY A 584 11.43 32.86 11.27
CA GLY A 584 10.96 32.10 12.41
C GLY A 584 11.00 30.60 12.14
N LEU A 585 10.54 30.17 10.96
CA LEU A 585 10.66 28.79 10.50
C LEU A 585 12.13 28.36 10.42
N ALA A 586 12.98 29.15 9.75
CA ALA A 586 14.40 28.83 9.56
C ALA A 586 15.17 28.73 10.88
N LYS A 587 14.79 29.48 11.92
CA LYS A 587 15.43 29.48 13.25
C LYS A 587 14.99 28.35 14.17
N HIS A 588 13.91 27.65 13.84
CA HIS A 588 13.44 26.56 14.67
C HIS A 588 14.42 25.37 14.55
N PRO A 589 14.95 24.81 15.66
CA PRO A 589 16.01 23.79 15.62
C PRO A 589 15.60 22.46 14.97
N GLY A 590 14.30 22.25 14.77
CA GLY A 590 13.76 21.11 14.03
C GLY A 590 13.66 21.31 12.52
N ILE A 591 13.94 22.50 12.01
CA ILE A 591 13.92 22.82 10.57
C ILE A 591 15.36 22.83 10.07
N GLY A 592 15.63 22.03 9.05
CA GLY A 592 16.96 21.91 8.47
C GLY A 592 17.21 22.88 7.32
N PHE A 593 16.15 23.21 6.57
CA PHE A 593 16.14 24.35 5.66
C PHE A 593 14.71 24.75 5.27
N VAL A 594 14.59 26.02 4.85
CA VAL A 594 13.40 26.60 4.23
C VAL A 594 13.78 27.06 2.83
N MET A 595 13.04 26.65 1.80
CA MET A 595 13.22 27.08 0.41
C MET A 595 12.04 27.97 -0.01
N VAL A 596 12.36 29.13 -0.58
CA VAL A 596 11.40 30.11 -1.10
C VAL A 596 11.95 30.77 -2.37
N HIS A 597 11.06 31.31 -3.20
CA HIS A 597 11.46 31.99 -4.44
C HIS A 597 11.50 33.51 -4.22
N SER A 598 12.63 34.17 -4.45
CA SER A 598 12.79 35.62 -4.40
C SER A 598 12.67 36.24 -5.79
N ALA A 599 11.94 37.35 -5.91
CA ALA A 599 11.84 38.09 -7.18
C ALA A 599 13.19 38.71 -7.60
N ILE A 600 14.09 38.92 -6.64
CA ILE A 600 15.37 39.62 -6.82
C ILE A 600 16.51 38.62 -6.98
N TYR A 601 16.52 37.56 -6.16
CA TYR A 601 17.65 36.64 -6.03
C TYR A 601 17.38 35.22 -6.57
N GLY A 602 16.20 34.97 -7.13
CA GLY A 602 15.81 33.64 -7.58
C GLY A 602 15.59 32.69 -6.40
N THR A 603 15.99 31.43 -6.54
CA THR A 603 15.80 30.44 -5.47
C THR A 603 16.72 30.73 -4.28
N ILE A 604 16.14 30.86 -3.08
CA ILE A 604 16.89 31.04 -1.84
C ILE A 604 16.55 29.92 -0.84
N CYS A 605 17.57 29.46 -0.11
CA CYS A 605 17.41 28.56 1.03
C CYS A 605 17.91 29.22 2.31
N LEU A 606 17.21 29.01 3.42
CA LEU A 606 17.55 29.56 4.72
C LEU A 606 17.60 28.47 5.80
N CYS A 607 18.56 28.60 6.73
CA CYS A 607 18.65 27.79 7.94
C CYS A 607 19.29 28.65 9.03
N ASN A 608 18.66 28.78 10.20
CA ASN A 608 19.06 29.73 11.25
C ASN A 608 19.21 31.17 10.71
N ASP A 609 20.41 31.75 10.84
CA ASP A 609 20.78 33.05 10.29
C ASP A 609 21.58 32.92 8.97
N ASP A 610 21.77 31.67 8.48
CA ASP A 610 22.51 31.36 7.27
C ASP A 610 21.58 31.36 6.04
N VAL A 611 22.11 31.84 4.91
CA VAL A 611 21.36 31.96 3.65
C VAL A 611 22.20 31.42 2.50
N TYR A 612 21.55 30.69 1.61
CA TYR A 612 22.13 30.26 0.35
C TYR A 612 21.35 30.83 -0.84
N TYR A 613 22.02 31.68 -1.61
CA TYR A 613 21.54 32.24 -2.87
C TYR A 613 21.92 31.29 -3.99
N MET A 614 20.98 30.43 -4.39
CA MET A 614 21.29 29.26 -5.22
C MET A 614 21.64 29.64 -6.66
N ASP A 615 21.03 30.69 -7.20
CA ASP A 615 21.27 31.13 -8.58
C ASP A 615 22.66 31.75 -8.75
N ASP A 616 23.18 32.39 -7.69
CA ASP A 616 24.52 32.97 -7.63
C ASP A 616 25.58 32.00 -7.05
N ASP A 617 25.18 30.78 -6.65
CA ASP A 617 26.04 29.78 -5.99
C ASP A 617 26.81 30.38 -4.79
N LYS A 618 26.09 31.11 -3.92
CA LYS A 618 26.68 31.88 -2.84
C LYS A 618 26.04 31.63 -1.48
N TYR A 619 26.82 31.08 -0.55
CA TYR A 619 26.48 31.01 0.88
C TYR A 619 26.85 32.31 1.61
N VAL A 620 25.97 32.70 2.53
CA VAL A 620 26.23 33.67 3.59
C VAL A 620 26.04 32.92 4.91
N GLY A 621 27.15 32.54 5.54
CA GLY A 621 27.14 31.69 6.72
C GLY A 621 27.59 30.25 6.44
N ASP A 622 27.06 29.28 7.17
CA ASP A 622 27.43 27.88 7.06
C ASP A 622 26.84 27.18 5.81
N HIS A 623 27.52 26.14 5.34
CA HIS A 623 27.10 25.30 4.22
C HIS A 623 26.09 24.23 4.65
N PHE A 624 24.92 24.66 5.13
CA PHE A 624 23.94 23.78 5.81
C PHE A 624 23.29 22.71 4.90
N LEU A 625 23.35 22.85 3.58
CA LEU A 625 22.78 21.86 2.65
C LEU A 625 23.71 20.66 2.38
N ASP A 626 25.03 20.77 2.62
CA ASP A 626 26.01 19.75 2.24
C ASP A 626 25.70 18.36 2.85
N LYS A 627 25.05 18.34 4.01
CA LYS A 627 24.65 17.10 4.71
C LYS A 627 23.53 16.31 4.02
N TYR A 628 22.84 16.90 3.03
CA TYR A 628 21.73 16.27 2.30
C TYR A 628 22.15 15.62 0.97
N GLY A 629 23.45 15.55 0.70
CA GLY A 629 24.00 14.92 -0.50
C GLY A 629 24.41 15.93 -1.58
N GLU A 630 25.31 15.50 -2.47
CA GLU A 630 25.97 16.37 -3.46
C GLU A 630 25.01 16.98 -4.49
N ASN A 631 23.87 16.34 -4.75
CA ASN A 631 22.90 16.77 -5.77
C ASN A 631 21.72 17.57 -5.18
N ILE A 632 21.67 17.82 -3.87
CA ILE A 632 20.53 18.49 -3.22
C ILE A 632 20.21 19.85 -3.85
N VAL A 633 21.23 20.62 -4.23
CA VAL A 633 21.06 21.93 -4.88
C VAL A 633 20.36 21.78 -6.24
N SER A 634 20.71 20.76 -7.02
CA SER A 634 20.08 20.48 -8.31
C SER A 634 18.62 20.04 -8.13
N HIS A 635 18.34 19.23 -7.11
CA HIS A 635 16.98 18.81 -6.78
C HIS A 635 16.10 19.98 -6.35
N LEU A 636 16.59 20.85 -5.47
CA LEU A 636 15.87 22.05 -5.01
C LEU A 636 15.59 23.02 -6.17
N LYS A 637 16.58 23.30 -7.04
CA LYS A 637 16.36 24.13 -8.25
C LYS A 637 15.32 23.52 -9.18
N ARG A 638 15.35 22.20 -9.37
CA ARG A 638 14.34 21.49 -10.17
C ARG A 638 12.95 21.63 -9.54
N THR A 639 12.82 21.43 -8.23
CA THR A 639 11.55 21.58 -7.51
C THR A 639 11.04 23.03 -7.55
N ASP A 640 11.90 24.03 -7.40
CA ASP A 640 11.53 25.45 -7.49
C ASP A 640 10.97 25.83 -8.88
N SER A 641 11.37 25.09 -9.92
CA SER A 641 10.89 25.30 -11.30
C SER A 641 9.50 24.70 -11.57
N PHE A 642 8.91 23.96 -10.63
CA PHE A 642 7.60 23.36 -10.80
C PHE A 642 6.48 24.39 -10.69
N GLU A 643 5.40 24.14 -11.43
CA GLU A 643 4.24 25.02 -11.43
C GLU A 643 3.47 24.99 -10.10
N HIS A 644 3.37 23.82 -9.46
CA HIS A 644 2.57 23.61 -8.25
C HIS A 644 3.40 23.57 -6.95
N VAL A 645 4.65 24.03 -7.00
CA VAL A 645 5.53 24.14 -5.83
C VAL A 645 4.92 25.10 -4.78
N PRO A 646 5.07 24.84 -3.47
CA PRO A 646 4.48 25.70 -2.44
C PRO A 646 5.09 27.10 -2.39
N ASP A 647 4.37 28.02 -1.73
CA ASP A 647 4.87 29.35 -1.42
C ASP A 647 6.12 29.24 -0.52
N ILE A 648 6.07 28.34 0.47
CA ILE A 648 7.21 27.97 1.31
C ILE A 648 7.34 26.44 1.35
N LEU A 649 8.52 25.94 0.98
CA LEU A 649 8.90 24.53 1.15
C LEU A 649 9.82 24.41 2.36
N VAL A 650 9.53 23.46 3.24
CA VAL A 650 10.25 23.27 4.49
C VAL A 650 10.73 21.83 4.58
N ASN A 651 11.99 21.58 4.94
CA ASN A 651 12.47 20.24 5.25
C ASN A 651 12.90 20.21 6.71
N SER A 652 12.52 19.16 7.43
CA SER A 652 12.98 19.03 8.81
C SER A 652 14.48 18.77 8.89
N GLU A 653 15.02 18.96 10.07
CA GLU A 653 16.44 18.76 10.34
C GLU A 653 16.85 17.29 10.09
N TYR A 654 18.00 17.11 9.44
CA TYR A 654 18.65 15.80 9.31
C TYR A 654 19.76 15.68 10.35
N ASP A 655 19.49 14.88 11.39
CA ASP A 655 20.45 14.51 12.42
C ASP A 655 21.39 13.43 11.87
N SER A 656 22.45 13.88 11.21
CA SER A 656 23.48 13.01 10.62
C SER A 656 24.24 12.15 11.63
N TYR A 657 24.22 12.49 12.93
CA TYR A 657 24.88 11.69 13.96
C TYR A 657 24.07 10.42 14.28
N ASN A 658 22.75 10.56 14.40
CA ASN A 658 21.86 9.42 14.64
C ASN A 658 21.29 8.80 13.36
N ASP A 659 21.57 9.40 12.20
CA ASP A 659 20.97 9.08 10.90
C ASP A 659 19.43 9.14 10.95
N GLN A 660 18.90 10.27 11.45
CA GLN A 660 17.46 10.46 11.68
C GLN A 660 16.93 11.74 11.05
N VAL A 661 15.69 11.67 10.58
CA VAL A 661 14.89 12.86 10.21
C VAL A 661 13.66 12.94 11.09
N TYR A 662 13.05 14.12 11.17
CA TYR A 662 11.86 14.32 12.00
C TYR A 662 10.63 14.52 11.11
N ALA A 663 9.82 13.47 10.96
CA ALA A 663 8.63 13.52 10.11
C ALA A 663 7.63 14.55 10.63
N PHE A 664 7.10 15.40 9.75
CA PHE A 664 5.99 16.30 10.09
C PHE A 664 4.67 15.53 10.21
N GLU A 665 4.59 14.35 9.59
CA GLU A 665 3.52 13.37 9.77
C GLU A 665 3.74 12.52 11.02
N GLU A 666 2.66 11.93 11.53
CA GLU A 666 2.71 10.97 12.64
C GLU A 666 3.16 9.57 12.18
N LEU A 667 4.34 9.52 11.56
CA LEU A 667 5.02 8.33 11.05
C LEU A 667 6.46 8.26 11.57
N ILE A 668 6.95 7.07 11.91
CA ILE A 668 8.29 6.86 12.47
C ILE A 668 9.30 6.27 11.48
N GLY A 669 8.80 5.60 10.44
CA GLY A 669 9.47 5.51 9.14
C GLY A 669 8.85 6.58 8.24
N SER A 670 9.65 7.37 7.54
CA SER A 670 9.13 8.45 6.71
C SER A 670 9.94 8.65 5.44
N HIS A 671 9.30 9.18 4.41
CA HIS A 671 9.95 9.54 3.16
C HIS A 671 9.23 10.73 2.53
N GLY A 672 9.84 11.37 1.55
CA GLY A 672 9.27 12.46 0.76
C GLY A 672 10.13 13.71 0.77
N GLY A 673 10.98 13.87 1.78
CA GLY A 673 11.92 14.98 1.89
C GLY A 673 13.36 14.58 1.53
N ALA A 674 14.30 15.33 2.08
CA ALA A 674 15.73 15.07 1.97
C ALA A 674 16.33 14.64 3.30
N GLY A 675 17.42 13.86 3.21
CA GLY A 675 18.24 13.39 4.33
C GLY A 675 18.02 11.91 4.65
N SER A 676 19.06 11.28 5.19
CA SER A 676 19.09 9.85 5.54
C SER A 676 18.78 8.93 4.35
N THR A 677 18.30 7.71 4.62
CA THR A 677 18.23 6.60 3.67
C THR A 677 17.09 6.70 2.65
N GLN A 678 16.16 7.66 2.79
CA GLN A 678 15.03 7.82 1.86
C GLN A 678 15.45 8.13 0.41
N GLN A 679 16.63 8.71 0.20
CA GLN A 679 17.15 9.08 -1.12
C GLN A 679 18.04 8.00 -1.76
N GLU A 680 18.25 6.86 -1.10
CA GLU A 680 19.16 5.80 -1.55
C GLU A 680 18.48 4.44 -1.85
N PRO A 681 17.50 4.39 -2.78
CA PRO A 681 16.95 3.14 -3.29
C PRO A 681 17.95 2.34 -4.14
N PHE A 682 17.50 1.18 -4.63
CA PHE A 682 18.34 0.25 -5.39
C PHE A 682 17.69 -0.25 -6.67
N ILE A 683 18.53 -0.83 -7.54
CA ILE A 683 18.12 -1.67 -8.66
C ILE A 683 19.00 -2.93 -8.64
N LEU A 684 18.36 -4.09 -8.63
CA LEU A 684 18.94 -5.41 -8.81
C LEU A 684 18.53 -5.95 -10.19
N TYR A 685 19.46 -5.99 -11.12
CA TYR A 685 19.18 -6.25 -12.53
C TYR A 685 20.09 -7.36 -13.10
N PRO A 686 19.71 -8.02 -14.23
CA PRO A 686 20.50 -9.08 -14.86
C PRO A 686 21.96 -8.68 -15.12
N SER A 687 22.91 -9.57 -14.83
CA SER A 687 24.34 -9.22 -14.86
C SER A 687 24.89 -8.88 -16.25
N ASN A 688 24.16 -9.21 -17.31
CA ASN A 688 24.47 -8.86 -18.69
C ASN A 688 24.03 -7.43 -19.10
N TRP A 689 23.30 -6.70 -18.25
CA TRP A 689 23.03 -5.28 -18.49
C TRP A 689 24.24 -4.43 -18.05
N GLU A 690 24.42 -3.29 -18.74
CA GLU A 690 25.54 -2.37 -18.51
C GLU A 690 25.06 -1.01 -18.01
N LEU A 691 25.48 -0.67 -16.78
CA LEU A 691 25.31 0.65 -16.21
C LEU A 691 26.66 1.39 -16.24
N ASN A 692 26.73 2.46 -17.04
CA ASN A 692 27.97 3.20 -17.27
C ASN A 692 28.14 4.41 -16.34
N GLU A 693 27.02 4.98 -15.87
CA GLU A 693 26.99 6.22 -15.09
C GLU A 693 26.05 6.06 -13.89
N PRO A 694 26.29 6.78 -12.78
CA PRO A 694 25.34 6.85 -11.67
C PRO A 694 23.96 7.34 -12.15
N ILE A 695 22.89 6.77 -11.60
CA ILE A 695 21.53 7.17 -11.92
C ILE A 695 21.05 8.17 -10.86
N ILE A 696 20.77 9.39 -11.30
CA ILE A 696 20.19 10.47 -10.49
C ILE A 696 18.80 10.78 -11.07
N GLY A 697 17.77 10.69 -10.25
CA GLY A 697 16.38 10.92 -10.63
C GLY A 697 15.71 9.73 -11.35
N ALA A 698 14.40 9.61 -11.14
CA ALA A 698 13.56 8.51 -11.61
C ALA A 698 13.46 8.45 -13.16
N GLU A 699 13.54 9.60 -13.83
CA GLU A 699 13.57 9.65 -15.30
C GLU A 699 14.78 8.90 -15.89
N ASN A 700 15.93 8.94 -15.22
CA ASN A 700 17.13 8.25 -15.68
C ASN A 700 17.05 6.73 -15.44
N VAL A 701 16.27 6.29 -14.45
CA VAL A 701 15.88 4.87 -14.29
C VAL A 701 15.06 4.40 -15.50
N TYR A 702 14.06 5.17 -15.92
CA TYR A 702 13.26 4.88 -17.13
C TYR A 702 14.15 4.76 -18.38
N LYS A 703 15.08 5.71 -18.59
CA LYS A 703 16.01 5.69 -19.72
C LYS A 703 16.90 4.44 -19.70
N PHE A 704 17.42 4.08 -18.53
CA PHE A 704 18.20 2.86 -18.35
C PHE A 704 17.38 1.62 -18.74
N PHE A 705 16.17 1.46 -18.23
CA PHE A 705 15.33 0.31 -18.56
C PHE A 705 14.93 0.25 -20.04
N LYS A 706 14.52 1.37 -20.64
CA LYS A 706 14.16 1.39 -22.07
C LYS A 706 15.35 1.05 -22.95
N LYS A 707 16.55 1.53 -22.61
CA LYS A 707 17.79 1.19 -23.32
C LYS A 707 18.08 -0.32 -23.23
N GLU A 708 18.08 -0.90 -22.04
CA GLU A 708 18.48 -2.30 -21.87
C GLU A 708 17.43 -3.29 -22.42
N ILE A 709 16.13 -2.98 -22.31
CA ILE A 709 15.06 -3.74 -22.98
C ILE A 709 15.29 -3.74 -24.50
N LYS A 710 15.53 -2.54 -25.07
CA LYS A 710 15.74 -2.39 -26.51
C LYS A 710 16.97 -3.17 -26.98
N ASN A 711 18.11 -3.01 -26.30
CA ASN A 711 19.35 -3.74 -26.61
C ASN A 711 19.13 -5.26 -26.58
N SER A 712 18.38 -5.76 -25.58
CA SER A 712 18.10 -7.20 -25.47
C SER A 712 17.21 -7.72 -26.59
N TRP A 713 16.29 -6.91 -27.13
CA TRP A 713 15.46 -7.30 -28.27
C TRP A 713 16.20 -7.18 -29.61
N GLU A 714 17.06 -6.18 -29.78
CA GLU A 714 17.82 -5.97 -31.03
C GLU A 714 18.94 -7.00 -31.22
N ASN A 715 19.69 -7.35 -30.17
CA ASN A 715 20.76 -8.36 -30.23
C ASN A 715 20.27 -9.78 -30.59
N LYS A 716 18.95 -10.01 -30.52
CA LYS A 716 18.29 -11.27 -30.92
C LYS A 716 17.93 -11.33 -32.40
N VAL A 717 17.91 -10.19 -33.11
CA VAL A 717 17.58 -10.13 -34.55
C VAL A 717 18.81 -10.42 -35.42
N GLU A 718 20.01 -10.25 -34.87
CA GLU A 718 21.29 -10.47 -35.58
C GLU A 718 21.89 -11.88 -35.40
N ASN A 719 21.31 -12.73 -34.55
CA ASN A 719 21.67 -14.14 -34.35
C ASN A 719 20.55 -15.06 -34.82
#